data_AF-A0A6J4YD72-F1
#
_entry.id   AF-A0A6J4YD72-F1
#
_cell.length_a   1.000
_cell.length_b   1.000
_cell.length_c   1.000
_cell.angle_alpha   90.00
_cell.angle_beta   90.00
_cell.angle_gamma   90.00
#
_symmetry.space_group_name_H-M   'P 1'
#
loop_
_entity.id
_entity.type
_entity.pdbx_description
1 polymer ?
#
loop_
_entity_poly.entity_id
_entity_poly.type
_entity_poly.pdbx_seq_one_letter_code
_entity_poly.pdbx_strand_id
1 'polypeptide(L)'
;MLKLRPLFMHKYILILFSLAVMVLSGLTGSGLAAPEAFNDSQIVRVYFDDRQTAHQIAAWIEPMESNYETGYLVLEVTTDEYDRLLAAGLRVEVDDSRKAQIAAALQAVAPAAQAIPGFGCYRTVEETFATAESIASSYPVLATWTDIGDSWQKTVTSNSGYDLMVLRLTNSAVSGPKPKIFITSAIHAREYTTAELMTRMAEYLVNNYIIDADATWLLDYHEIHLMLQANPDGRKMAETGLLWRKNTNTDYCSPTSNNRGADLNRNFDFKWDCCGGSSRNECSSTFHGADAASEPETQAIQNYIFAEFPDQRGDGDNDPVANDASGIYLDIHSSGRLLLWPWGWTSNPAPNASQLQTLGRKLAFFNGHEPKQSIGLYPTDGTTTSFAYGDMGLAAFTYELGTEFFESCNYFENTIVPDNTPSLIYAMKAARTPYMTPAGPDAVNLTVNFGSLPPGIPADTMVTLSAAIDDSRYNNSNGTEPTQSIAAAEYYVDVPPWVTDPTPVALPMSAVDGGFNSSVEAVQATIDTNGWSEGQHIVFVRGQDAAGNWGAFSAVFVYIDNGGQIPYTIFEADFNINTDGFIYADDTFRGTGAPAYAEGTRTASGGFSGGGLQVTVGGIDNADIFGMSGGWQRSVTLSAPAFDVNLSFNYNLTQASDYESDEFSQALVSVDGVLYGSGANDYVAQIVGNGNGGGAQSTGWQLFQANLGNLAAGDYSFVFGLYNNLKTYNNESSVVVIDNVMLTGFSDGADLVTVPDVAGMDQAAAEAAIIDVELTVGTVSTTNSSTVPPDVVISQNPAAGTLVVSGSAVDLVVSLGPASEETVNWDTTPTEAYSNQDNSGTIEAQDGGLTFYMQGNRWRRTTDTYTITPQTVIEFEFMSTSQGEIHGIGFDEDNTLTNAPRIFNLYGTQNWSADINWTPRYSGSGAFESFTIPVGQYYTGSGFHLVVVNDKDSGTLDNNSWFSNVRIFEDTPPPGSCTVETDFESGGANGWINNAASTCSTGTFVVGTPTEIVNSGVTTQLAGDHTTGSGNAFFTAVNNSAGVNDVDGGNCITESPAYPVDEDSDVSVWYYHGQRDAGDDPAGDFFLLEISTNGGTTWSPLVSVGDATVDAAWSEATAAVSAGDDVKFRVQVSDGAGPGDLVEAGIDDVTICPAAP
;
A
#
# COMPACT_ATOMS: atom_id res chain seq x y z
N MET A 1 -8.83 -28.61 -54.08
CA MET A 1 -8.51 -29.77 -54.95
C MET A 1 -7.01 -30.01 -54.93
N LEU A 2 -6.57 -31.28 -55.05
CA LEU A 2 -5.19 -31.77 -55.19
C LEU A 2 -4.13 -31.45 -54.11
N LYS A 3 -3.56 -32.56 -53.60
CA LYS A 3 -2.33 -32.68 -52.82
C LYS A 3 -1.09 -32.35 -53.66
N LEU A 4 0.05 -32.11 -53.00
CA LEU A 4 1.28 -32.91 -53.22
C LEU A 4 2.34 -32.72 -52.11
N ARG A 5 2.78 -33.83 -51.50
CA ARG A 5 4.05 -33.94 -50.74
C ARG A 5 5.17 -34.40 -51.69
N PRO A 6 6.43 -34.22 -51.29
CA PRO A 6 7.28 -35.41 -51.08
C PRO A 6 8.17 -35.29 -49.82
N LEU A 7 8.96 -36.25 -49.33
CA LEU A 7 9.00 -37.74 -49.23
C LEU A 7 10.44 -38.09 -48.74
N PHE A 8 10.65 -39.28 -48.15
CA PHE A 8 11.92 -39.94 -47.70
C PHE A 8 12.31 -39.72 -46.21
N MET A 9 12.24 -40.73 -45.32
CA MET A 9 13.06 -41.97 -45.17
C MET A 9 14.39 -41.73 -44.40
N HIS A 10 14.91 -42.59 -43.51
CA HIS A 10 14.43 -43.81 -42.81
C HIS A 10 15.57 -44.26 -41.86
N LYS A 11 15.31 -44.74 -40.63
CA LYS A 11 15.96 -45.94 -40.02
C LYS A 11 15.52 -46.22 -38.57
N TYR A 12 15.50 -47.51 -38.25
CA TYR A 12 15.15 -48.12 -36.95
C TYR A 12 16.40 -48.55 -36.17
N ILE A 13 16.24 -48.82 -34.86
CA ILE A 13 16.60 -50.10 -34.21
C ILE A 13 15.80 -50.28 -32.90
N LEU A 14 15.36 -51.51 -32.62
CA LEU A 14 14.69 -51.93 -31.37
C LEU A 14 15.68 -52.65 -30.43
N ILE A 15 15.32 -52.77 -29.14
CA ILE A 15 15.41 -54.03 -28.37
C ILE A 15 14.30 -54.07 -27.29
N LEU A 16 13.81 -55.27 -26.97
CA LEU A 16 12.70 -55.61 -26.06
C LEU A 16 13.18 -56.68 -25.06
N PHE A 17 12.68 -56.71 -23.81
CA PHE A 17 12.62 -57.93 -23.00
C PHE A 17 11.57 -57.89 -21.86
N SER A 18 11.13 -59.07 -21.39
CA SER A 18 10.05 -59.33 -20.40
C SER A 18 10.31 -60.68 -19.66
N LEU A 19 9.52 -61.22 -18.71
CA LEU A 19 8.09 -61.05 -18.37
C LEU A 19 7.79 -61.52 -16.91
N ALA A 20 6.83 -60.86 -16.23
CA ALA A 20 5.91 -61.27 -15.15
C ALA A 20 6.21 -62.44 -14.15
N VAL A 21 5.83 -62.24 -12.87
CA VAL A 21 4.98 -63.13 -12.04
C VAL A 21 4.13 -62.25 -11.06
N MET A 22 3.02 -62.79 -10.52
CA MET A 22 1.89 -62.10 -9.87
C MET A 22 1.61 -62.68 -8.45
N VAL A 23 0.93 -61.92 -7.56
CA VAL A 23 -0.11 -62.33 -6.55
C VAL A 23 -0.01 -61.74 -5.11
N LEU A 24 -1.03 -60.90 -4.79
CA LEU A 24 -1.75 -60.59 -3.53
C LEU A 24 -1.24 -59.71 -2.36
N SER A 25 -2.12 -58.74 -2.04
CA SER A 25 -2.62 -58.26 -0.72
C SER A 25 -1.85 -57.18 0.08
N GLY A 26 -2.55 -56.05 0.37
CA GLY A 26 -2.13 -55.07 1.39
C GLY A 26 -2.52 -53.60 1.11
N LEU A 27 -3.72 -53.21 1.57
CA LEU A 27 -4.27 -51.87 1.84
C LEU A 27 -3.43 -50.57 1.71
N THR A 28 -4.15 -49.51 1.29
CA THR A 28 -4.00 -48.05 1.58
C THR A 28 -2.81 -47.26 1.03
N GLY A 29 -3.08 -46.04 0.55
CA GLY A 29 -2.07 -45.03 0.20
C GLY A 29 -2.07 -44.57 -1.26
N SER A 30 -3.19 -44.07 -1.78
CA SER A 30 -3.18 -43.28 -3.02
C SER A 30 -2.63 -41.88 -2.73
N GLY A 31 -1.30 -41.74 -2.71
CA GLY A 31 -0.67 -40.43 -2.75
C GLY A 31 -1.04 -39.74 -4.06
N LEU A 32 -1.57 -38.51 -3.95
CA LEU A 32 -1.59 -37.60 -5.08
C LEU A 32 -0.12 -37.37 -5.49
N ALA A 33 0.16 -37.42 -6.79
CA ALA A 33 1.47 -37.01 -7.27
C ALA A 33 1.66 -35.52 -6.93
N ALA A 34 2.81 -35.18 -6.34
CA ALA A 34 3.23 -33.79 -6.26
C ALA A 34 3.29 -33.19 -7.68
N PRO A 35 3.04 -31.88 -7.86
CA PRO A 35 3.22 -31.23 -9.16
C PRO A 35 4.64 -31.49 -9.67
N GLU A 36 4.78 -31.79 -10.97
CA GLU A 36 6.10 -31.99 -11.56
C GLU A 36 6.92 -30.70 -11.48
N ALA A 37 8.18 -30.84 -11.04
CA ALA A 37 9.05 -29.73 -10.73
C ALA A 37 9.38 -28.85 -11.95
N PHE A 38 9.50 -27.55 -11.71
CA PHE A 38 10.30 -26.66 -12.55
C PHE A 38 11.72 -27.22 -12.62
N ASN A 39 12.17 -27.60 -13.81
CA ASN A 39 13.57 -27.97 -14.08
C ASN A 39 14.15 -26.95 -15.06
N ASP A 40 15.33 -26.43 -14.72
CA ASP A 40 16.20 -25.52 -15.50
C ASP A 40 15.79 -24.03 -15.64
N SER A 41 14.97 -23.47 -14.74
CA SER A 41 14.84 -22.00 -14.57
C SER A 41 15.33 -21.49 -13.20
N GLN A 42 15.86 -20.26 -13.19
CA GLN A 42 16.29 -19.50 -12.00
C GLN A 42 15.65 -18.11 -12.02
N ILE A 43 15.38 -17.52 -10.86
CA ILE A 43 15.03 -16.10 -10.75
C ILE A 43 16.31 -15.31 -10.52
N VAL A 44 16.48 -14.20 -11.24
CA VAL A 44 17.70 -13.40 -11.21
C VAL A 44 17.42 -11.91 -11.28
N ARG A 45 18.22 -11.12 -10.57
CA ARG A 45 18.26 -9.67 -10.67
C ARG A 45 19.34 -9.26 -11.68
N VAL A 46 18.95 -8.50 -12.70
CA VAL A 46 19.82 -8.03 -13.79
C VAL A 46 19.93 -6.52 -13.74
N TYR A 47 21.15 -6.02 -13.50
CA TYR A 47 21.42 -4.58 -13.41
C TYR A 47 21.79 -3.98 -14.77
N PHE A 48 21.39 -2.73 -14.98
CA PHE A 48 21.64 -1.96 -16.20
C PHE A 48 22.06 -0.51 -15.90
N ASP A 49 22.99 0.02 -16.68
CA ASP A 49 23.43 1.42 -16.57
C ASP A 49 22.45 2.41 -17.26
N ASP A 50 21.56 1.90 -18.12
CA ASP A 50 20.62 2.70 -18.91
C ASP A 50 19.31 1.94 -19.24
N ARG A 51 18.20 2.68 -19.33
CA ARG A 51 16.87 2.10 -19.61
C ARG A 51 16.77 1.42 -20.98
N GLN A 52 17.56 1.81 -21.99
CA GLN A 52 17.51 1.16 -23.31
C GLN A 52 18.10 -0.26 -23.25
N THR A 53 19.09 -0.50 -22.39
CA THR A 53 19.59 -1.85 -22.08
C THR A 53 18.52 -2.69 -21.40
N ALA A 54 17.79 -2.13 -20.41
CA ALA A 54 16.66 -2.80 -19.77
C ALA A 54 15.58 -3.24 -20.78
N HIS A 55 15.14 -2.33 -21.66
CA HIS A 55 14.14 -2.65 -22.69
C HIS A 55 14.63 -3.70 -23.70
N GLN A 56 15.93 -3.75 -24.01
CA GLN A 56 16.52 -4.79 -24.86
C GLN A 56 16.54 -6.17 -24.20
N ILE A 57 16.54 -6.24 -22.87
CA ILE A 57 16.38 -7.50 -22.12
C ILE A 57 14.90 -7.90 -22.14
N ALA A 58 14.01 -6.96 -21.80
CA ALA A 58 12.56 -7.12 -21.82
C ALA A 58 12.00 -7.64 -23.16
N ALA A 59 12.69 -7.37 -24.27
CA ALA A 59 12.35 -7.81 -25.62
C ALA A 59 12.37 -9.34 -25.84
N TRP A 60 13.02 -10.12 -24.97
CA TRP A 60 13.15 -11.57 -25.12
C TRP A 60 13.09 -12.35 -23.80
N ILE A 61 13.27 -11.69 -22.64
CA ILE A 61 12.89 -12.20 -21.33
C ILE A 61 11.99 -11.15 -20.68
N GLU A 62 10.75 -11.50 -20.37
CA GLU A 62 9.81 -10.55 -19.79
C GLU A 62 10.10 -10.35 -18.29
N PRO A 63 10.32 -9.11 -17.81
CA PRO A 63 10.61 -8.86 -16.41
C PRO A 63 9.39 -9.10 -15.54
N MET A 64 9.63 -9.70 -14.37
CA MET A 64 8.66 -9.89 -13.29
C MET A 64 8.49 -8.63 -12.43
N GLU A 65 9.55 -7.82 -12.40
CA GLU A 65 9.67 -6.57 -11.69
C GLU A 65 10.61 -5.65 -12.49
N SER A 66 10.27 -4.36 -12.57
CA SER A 66 11.03 -3.36 -13.35
C SER A 66 11.35 -2.11 -12.53
N ASN A 67 12.53 -2.08 -11.91
CA ASN A 67 12.97 -0.96 -11.07
C ASN A 67 13.92 -0.02 -11.87
N TYR A 68 13.31 0.89 -12.63
CA TYR A 68 14.00 1.80 -13.56
C TYR A 68 14.69 3.01 -12.91
N GLU A 69 14.58 3.19 -11.59
CA GLU A 69 15.25 4.24 -10.83
C GLU A 69 16.52 3.72 -10.15
N THR A 70 16.47 2.52 -9.57
CA THR A 70 17.64 1.85 -8.97
C THR A 70 18.48 1.08 -9.99
N GLY A 71 17.92 0.79 -11.17
CA GLY A 71 18.66 0.29 -12.33
C GLY A 71 18.72 -1.22 -12.45
N TYR A 72 17.63 -1.94 -12.13
CA TYR A 72 17.58 -3.39 -12.33
C TYR A 72 16.20 -3.92 -12.78
N LEU A 73 16.21 -5.14 -13.33
CA LEU A 73 15.02 -5.97 -13.61
C LEU A 73 15.12 -7.27 -12.81
N VAL A 74 14.00 -7.82 -12.36
CA VAL A 74 13.96 -9.23 -11.89
C VAL A 74 13.33 -10.10 -12.96
N LEU A 75 13.99 -11.21 -13.30
CA LEU A 75 13.65 -12.08 -14.43
C LEU A 75 13.59 -13.54 -13.98
N GLU A 76 12.64 -14.33 -14.49
CA GLU A 76 12.79 -15.79 -14.56
C GLU A 76 13.54 -16.14 -15.85
N VAL A 77 14.67 -16.85 -15.73
CA VAL A 77 15.58 -17.16 -16.85
C VAL A 77 15.90 -18.65 -16.89
N THR A 78 16.01 -19.20 -18.10
CA THR A 78 16.65 -20.52 -18.30
C THR A 78 18.16 -20.42 -18.26
N THR A 79 18.86 -21.55 -18.10
CA THR A 79 20.34 -21.62 -18.13
C THR A 79 20.96 -20.97 -19.38
N ASP A 80 20.38 -21.19 -20.57
CA ASP A 80 20.86 -20.59 -21.83
C ASP A 80 20.66 -19.05 -21.86
N GLU A 81 19.63 -18.55 -21.18
CA GLU A 81 19.31 -17.13 -21.09
C GLU A 81 20.19 -16.41 -20.06
N TYR A 82 20.45 -17.06 -18.92
CA TYR A 82 21.44 -16.65 -17.92
C TYR A 82 22.84 -16.49 -18.54
N ASP A 83 23.32 -17.51 -19.25
CA ASP A 83 24.59 -17.47 -19.98
C ASP A 83 24.62 -16.34 -21.02
N ARG A 84 23.48 -16.04 -21.67
CA ARG A 84 23.36 -14.96 -22.66
C ARG A 84 23.42 -13.57 -22.01
N LEU A 85 22.85 -13.39 -20.82
CA LEU A 85 22.93 -12.13 -20.06
C LEU A 85 24.38 -11.87 -19.59
N LEU A 86 25.04 -12.90 -19.03
CA LEU A 86 26.46 -12.81 -18.67
C LEU A 86 27.36 -12.55 -19.88
N ALA A 87 27.09 -13.19 -21.03
CA ALA A 87 27.83 -12.97 -22.26
C ALA A 87 27.63 -11.56 -22.87
N ALA A 88 26.54 -10.87 -22.51
CA ALA A 88 26.33 -9.47 -22.85
C ALA A 88 27.13 -8.50 -21.95
N GLY A 89 27.75 -8.99 -20.87
CA GLY A 89 28.52 -8.20 -19.92
C GLY A 89 27.71 -7.55 -18.81
N LEU A 90 26.46 -8.00 -18.61
CA LEU A 90 25.56 -7.49 -17.56
C LEU A 90 25.93 -8.09 -16.19
N ARG A 91 25.67 -7.34 -15.12
CA ARG A 91 25.68 -7.91 -13.75
C ARG A 91 24.37 -8.65 -13.54
N VAL A 92 24.47 -9.95 -13.28
CA VAL A 92 23.34 -10.86 -13.04
C VAL A 92 23.59 -11.58 -11.72
N GLU A 93 22.63 -11.51 -10.81
CA GLU A 93 22.69 -12.11 -9.48
C GLU A 93 21.48 -13.02 -9.29
N VAL A 94 21.64 -14.18 -8.65
CA VAL A 94 20.52 -15.09 -8.39
C VAL A 94 19.69 -14.54 -7.26
N ASP A 95 18.39 -14.43 -7.49
CA ASP A 95 17.43 -13.81 -6.57
C ASP A 95 16.65 -14.91 -5.83
N ASP A 96 17.35 -15.59 -4.92
CA ASP A 96 16.77 -16.69 -4.13
C ASP A 96 15.77 -16.17 -3.07
N SER A 97 15.84 -14.90 -2.63
CA SER A 97 14.82 -14.30 -1.76
C SER A 97 13.51 -14.07 -2.51
N ARG A 98 13.52 -13.49 -3.71
CA ARG A 98 12.30 -13.36 -4.54
C ARG A 98 11.71 -14.72 -4.90
N LYS A 99 12.56 -15.72 -5.15
CA LYS A 99 12.13 -17.11 -5.38
C LYS A 99 11.48 -17.74 -4.14
N ALA A 100 11.96 -17.43 -2.94
CA ALA A 100 11.33 -17.84 -1.69
C ALA A 100 9.99 -17.12 -1.45
N GLN A 101 9.90 -15.81 -1.70
CA GLN A 101 8.65 -15.03 -1.63
C GLN A 101 7.56 -15.64 -2.53
N ILE A 102 7.89 -15.94 -3.79
CA ILE A 102 6.94 -16.55 -4.75
C ILE A 102 6.54 -17.95 -4.30
N ALA A 103 7.48 -18.75 -3.76
CA ALA A 103 7.17 -20.08 -3.22
C ALA A 103 6.30 -20.03 -1.94
N ALA A 104 6.38 -18.95 -1.16
CA ALA A 104 5.54 -18.70 0.01
C ALA A 104 4.13 -18.22 -0.39
N ALA A 105 4.02 -17.28 -1.33
CA ALA A 105 2.76 -16.83 -1.90
C ALA A 105 1.94 -18.00 -2.50
N LEU A 106 2.61 -18.93 -3.19
CA LEU A 106 2.02 -20.16 -3.72
C LEU A 106 1.53 -21.16 -2.64
N GLN A 107 1.91 -21.00 -1.37
CA GLN A 107 1.49 -21.87 -0.27
C GLN A 107 0.34 -21.29 0.58
N ALA A 108 0.05 -19.98 0.45
CA ALA A 108 -0.97 -19.26 1.24
C ALA A 108 -2.43 -19.51 0.78
N VAL A 109 -2.72 -20.64 0.13
CA VAL A 109 -4.04 -20.90 -0.48
C VAL A 109 -5.04 -21.51 0.50
N ALA A 110 -5.81 -20.66 1.18
CA ALA A 110 -7.03 -21.04 1.91
C ALA A 110 -8.29 -20.72 1.08
N PRO A 111 -9.28 -21.63 0.95
CA PRO A 111 -10.42 -21.43 0.06
C PRO A 111 -11.62 -20.75 0.75
N ALA A 112 -11.70 -19.43 0.68
CA ALA A 112 -12.93 -18.61 0.63
C ALA A 112 -12.57 -17.12 0.81
N ALA A 113 -12.56 -16.32 -0.26
CA ALA A 113 -12.27 -14.89 -0.15
C ALA A 113 -12.98 -14.08 -1.24
N GLN A 114 -13.40 -12.86 -0.87
CA GLN A 114 -13.92 -11.82 -1.76
C GLN A 114 -12.79 -11.04 -2.48
N ALA A 115 -11.55 -11.53 -2.35
CA ALA A 115 -10.33 -10.93 -2.87
C ALA A 115 -9.33 -12.04 -3.25
N ILE A 116 -8.29 -11.69 -4.01
CA ILE A 116 -7.26 -12.64 -4.41
C ILE A 116 -6.41 -13.05 -3.18
N PRO A 117 -6.13 -14.36 -2.96
CA PRO A 117 -5.29 -14.80 -1.85
C PRO A 117 -3.93 -14.10 -1.82
N GLY A 118 -3.55 -13.58 -0.65
CA GLY A 118 -2.33 -12.77 -0.47
C GLY A 118 -2.47 -11.28 -0.85
N PHE A 119 -3.53 -10.88 -1.57
CA PHE A 119 -3.71 -9.52 -2.08
C PHE A 119 -5.14 -9.01 -1.84
N GLY A 120 -5.45 -8.70 -0.57
CA GLY A 120 -6.81 -8.38 -0.11
C GLY A 120 -7.50 -7.16 -0.77
N CYS A 121 -6.74 -6.30 -1.46
CA CYS A 121 -7.25 -5.14 -2.21
C CYS A 121 -7.76 -5.49 -3.61
N TYR A 122 -7.35 -6.61 -4.21
CA TYR A 122 -7.75 -7.00 -5.56
C TYR A 122 -8.93 -7.95 -5.53
N ARG A 123 -10.02 -7.58 -6.21
CA ARG A 123 -11.16 -8.49 -6.44
C ARG A 123 -10.77 -9.64 -7.38
N THR A 124 -11.35 -10.82 -7.15
CA THR A 124 -11.28 -11.94 -8.09
C THR A 124 -12.09 -11.66 -9.37
N VAL A 125 -12.02 -12.51 -10.39
CA VAL A 125 -12.92 -12.44 -11.57
C VAL A 125 -14.38 -12.36 -11.14
N GLU A 126 -14.81 -13.22 -10.21
CA GLU A 126 -16.21 -13.29 -9.76
C GLU A 126 -16.65 -12.01 -9.06
N GLU A 127 -15.81 -11.46 -8.17
CA GLU A 127 -16.14 -10.24 -7.42
C GLU A 127 -16.04 -8.98 -8.29
N THR A 128 -15.13 -8.96 -9.28
CA THR A 128 -15.10 -7.94 -10.35
C THR A 128 -16.41 -7.92 -11.13
N PHE A 129 -16.91 -9.10 -11.52
CA PHE A 129 -18.16 -9.23 -12.28
C PHE A 129 -19.39 -8.92 -11.41
N ALA A 130 -19.40 -9.34 -10.15
CA ALA A 130 -20.47 -9.02 -9.20
C ALA A 130 -20.57 -7.51 -8.93
N THR A 131 -19.42 -6.81 -8.83
CA THR A 131 -19.37 -5.35 -8.69
C THR A 131 -19.93 -4.65 -9.93
N ALA A 132 -19.54 -5.08 -11.14
CA ALA A 132 -20.05 -4.51 -12.39
C ALA A 132 -21.56 -4.77 -12.60
N GLU A 133 -22.06 -5.96 -12.26
CA GLU A 133 -23.50 -6.28 -12.28
C GLU A 133 -24.26 -5.45 -11.22
N SER A 134 -23.69 -5.28 -10.02
CA SER A 134 -24.25 -4.43 -8.97
C SER A 134 -24.40 -2.98 -9.41
N ILE A 135 -23.35 -2.40 -10.02
CA ILE A 135 -23.38 -1.04 -10.60
C ILE A 135 -24.48 -0.93 -11.67
N ALA A 136 -24.55 -1.88 -12.61
CA ALA A 136 -25.58 -1.87 -13.65
C ALA A 136 -27.00 -2.03 -13.10
N SER A 137 -27.19 -2.78 -12.01
CA SER A 137 -28.48 -2.96 -11.36
C SER A 137 -28.91 -1.78 -10.50
N SER A 138 -27.97 -1.09 -9.86
CA SER A 138 -28.19 0.06 -8.96
C SER A 138 -28.35 1.36 -9.72
N TYR A 139 -27.61 1.53 -10.83
CA TYR A 139 -27.62 2.73 -11.67
C TYR A 139 -28.10 2.44 -13.11
N PRO A 140 -29.29 1.84 -13.33
CA PRO A 140 -29.73 1.34 -14.65
C PRO A 140 -29.98 2.45 -15.69
N VAL A 141 -29.93 3.72 -15.31
CA VAL A 141 -29.94 4.87 -16.22
C VAL A 141 -28.53 5.22 -16.70
N LEU A 142 -27.52 4.98 -15.87
CA LEU A 142 -26.10 5.34 -16.10
C LEU A 142 -25.24 4.15 -16.53
N ALA A 143 -25.66 2.91 -16.31
CA ALA A 143 -24.81 1.73 -16.46
C ALA A 143 -25.55 0.56 -17.14
N THR A 144 -24.80 -0.20 -17.95
CA THR A 144 -25.27 -1.42 -18.62
C THR A 144 -24.15 -2.46 -18.64
N TRP A 145 -24.47 -3.72 -18.30
CA TRP A 145 -23.55 -4.86 -18.29
C TRP A 145 -23.88 -5.78 -19.47
N THR A 146 -22.94 -5.92 -20.42
CA THR A 146 -23.21 -6.51 -21.74
C THR A 146 -22.23 -7.63 -22.06
N ASP A 147 -22.76 -8.81 -22.40
CA ASP A 147 -22.02 -9.94 -22.97
C ASP A 147 -21.63 -9.65 -24.43
N ILE A 148 -20.34 -9.82 -24.74
CA ILE A 148 -19.74 -9.61 -26.07
C ILE A 148 -19.13 -10.90 -26.67
N GLY A 149 -19.16 -12.03 -25.95
CA GLY A 149 -18.57 -13.30 -26.40
C GLY A 149 -18.18 -14.24 -25.26
N ASP A 150 -17.65 -15.41 -25.62
CA ASP A 150 -17.22 -16.45 -24.67
C ASP A 150 -15.68 -16.52 -24.59
N SER A 151 -15.14 -16.73 -23.39
CA SER A 151 -13.73 -17.15 -23.18
C SER A 151 -13.47 -18.59 -23.66
N TRP A 152 -12.20 -18.96 -23.88
CA TRP A 152 -11.82 -20.26 -24.45
C TRP A 152 -12.45 -21.46 -23.72
N GLN A 153 -12.30 -21.56 -22.40
CA GLN A 153 -12.85 -22.69 -21.64
C GLN A 153 -14.36 -22.77 -21.77
N LYS A 154 -15.04 -21.62 -21.90
CA LYS A 154 -16.49 -21.57 -22.12
C LYS A 154 -16.89 -22.03 -23.53
N THR A 155 -16.14 -21.65 -24.57
CA THR A 155 -16.37 -22.16 -25.94
C THR A 155 -16.19 -23.68 -26.05
N VAL A 156 -15.27 -24.27 -25.26
CA VAL A 156 -15.02 -25.72 -25.23
C VAL A 156 -16.01 -26.45 -24.32
N THR A 157 -16.32 -25.89 -23.15
CA THR A 157 -17.26 -26.44 -22.16
C THR A 157 -18.01 -25.30 -21.48
N SER A 158 -19.29 -25.15 -21.81
CA SER A 158 -20.17 -24.02 -21.41
C SER A 158 -20.27 -23.70 -19.92
N ASN A 159 -19.78 -24.57 -19.04
CA ASN A 159 -19.86 -24.47 -17.59
C ASN A 159 -18.47 -24.33 -16.92
N SER A 160 -17.42 -24.05 -17.68
CA SER A 160 -16.03 -24.06 -17.18
C SER A 160 -15.23 -22.79 -17.43
N GLY A 161 -15.78 -21.81 -18.16
CA GLY A 161 -15.21 -20.47 -18.32
C GLY A 161 -16.26 -19.39 -18.20
N TYR A 162 -15.91 -18.18 -18.63
CA TYR A 162 -16.65 -16.94 -18.39
C TYR A 162 -17.23 -16.33 -19.67
N ASP A 163 -18.35 -15.61 -19.54
CA ASP A 163 -18.75 -14.59 -20.51
C ASP A 163 -17.71 -13.47 -20.52
N LEU A 164 -17.48 -12.87 -21.68
CA LEU A 164 -16.65 -11.70 -21.88
C LEU A 164 -17.57 -10.49 -21.81
N MET A 165 -17.42 -9.69 -20.75
CA MET A 165 -18.39 -8.68 -20.37
C MET A 165 -17.82 -7.27 -20.47
N VAL A 166 -18.65 -6.32 -20.90
CA VAL A 166 -18.34 -4.88 -20.92
C VAL A 166 -19.34 -4.11 -20.07
N LEU A 167 -18.82 -3.32 -19.14
CA LEU A 167 -19.58 -2.33 -18.37
C LEU A 167 -19.56 -1.02 -19.16
N ARG A 168 -20.69 -0.66 -19.75
CA ARG A 168 -20.87 0.61 -20.47
C ARG A 168 -21.55 1.61 -19.56
N LEU A 169 -20.81 2.65 -19.19
CA LEU A 169 -21.25 3.78 -18.38
C LEU A 169 -21.58 4.98 -19.28
N THR A 170 -22.83 5.45 -19.22
CA THR A 170 -23.35 6.63 -19.90
C THR A 170 -24.78 6.93 -19.42
N ASN A 171 -25.13 8.20 -19.22
CA ASN A 171 -26.51 8.59 -18.94
C ASN A 171 -27.39 8.40 -20.18
N SER A 172 -28.18 7.31 -20.17
CA SER A 172 -29.12 6.96 -21.24
C SER A 172 -30.30 7.94 -21.41
N ALA A 173 -30.54 8.85 -20.45
CA ALA A 173 -31.54 9.90 -20.58
C ALA A 173 -31.07 11.05 -21.51
N VAL A 174 -29.76 11.29 -21.61
CA VAL A 174 -29.19 12.30 -22.53
C VAL A 174 -29.02 11.70 -23.92
N SER A 175 -29.90 12.09 -24.84
CA SER A 175 -29.92 11.58 -26.21
C SER A 175 -28.96 12.33 -27.14
N GLY A 176 -28.22 11.60 -27.97
CA GLY A 176 -27.39 12.17 -29.05
C GLY A 176 -26.25 11.23 -29.43
N PRO A 177 -25.47 11.55 -30.47
CA PRO A 177 -24.18 10.90 -30.68
C PRO A 177 -23.22 11.33 -29.58
N LYS A 178 -22.67 10.34 -28.85
CA LYS A 178 -21.69 10.57 -27.79
C LYS A 178 -20.31 10.05 -28.25
N PRO A 179 -19.21 10.80 -28.06
CA PRO A 179 -17.86 10.26 -28.15
C PRO A 179 -17.67 9.07 -27.21
N LYS A 180 -16.87 8.09 -27.65
CA LYS A 180 -16.68 6.82 -26.94
C LYS A 180 -15.23 6.65 -26.51
N ILE A 181 -15.03 6.03 -25.35
CA ILE A 181 -13.75 5.48 -24.93
C ILE A 181 -13.96 4.01 -24.59
N PHE A 182 -13.08 3.14 -25.08
CA PHE A 182 -13.09 1.72 -24.72
C PHE A 182 -11.76 1.38 -24.04
N ILE A 183 -11.87 0.76 -22.86
CA ILE A 183 -10.74 0.40 -22.02
C ILE A 183 -10.78 -1.11 -21.77
N THR A 184 -9.71 -1.80 -22.14
CA THR A 184 -9.46 -3.20 -21.76
C THR A 184 -8.46 -3.26 -20.63
N SER A 185 -8.68 -4.16 -19.68
CA SER A 185 -7.73 -4.49 -18.63
C SER A 185 -7.64 -6.01 -18.45
N ALA A 186 -6.59 -6.46 -17.77
CA ALA A 186 -6.35 -7.88 -17.50
C ALA A 186 -6.33 -8.77 -18.75
N ILE A 187 -5.83 -8.28 -19.89
CA ILE A 187 -5.64 -9.10 -21.10
C ILE A 187 -4.46 -10.07 -20.93
N HIS A 188 -3.44 -9.68 -20.15
CA HIS A 188 -2.56 -10.65 -19.50
C HIS A 188 -3.06 -10.90 -18.07
N ALA A 189 -3.07 -12.18 -17.69
CA ALA A 189 -3.80 -12.63 -16.51
C ALA A 189 -3.13 -12.32 -15.16
N ARG A 190 -1.81 -12.12 -15.12
CA ARG A 190 -1.03 -11.87 -13.90
C ARG A 190 -0.96 -10.41 -13.48
N GLU A 191 -1.48 -9.49 -14.29
CA GLU A 191 -1.32 -8.05 -14.09
C GLU A 191 -2.45 -7.55 -13.16
N TYR A 192 -2.23 -7.67 -11.84
CA TYR A 192 -3.28 -7.55 -10.80
C TYR A 192 -3.91 -6.16 -10.73
N THR A 193 -3.10 -5.12 -10.79
CA THR A 193 -3.49 -3.71 -10.69
C THR A 193 -4.55 -3.28 -11.72
N THR A 194 -4.54 -3.90 -12.90
CA THR A 194 -5.26 -3.42 -14.09
C THR A 194 -6.78 -3.51 -13.98
N ALA A 195 -7.30 -4.64 -13.49
CA ALA A 195 -8.73 -4.89 -13.34
C ALA A 195 -9.32 -4.08 -12.19
N GLU A 196 -8.62 -4.04 -11.06
CA GLU A 196 -9.06 -3.32 -9.86
C GLU A 196 -9.08 -1.81 -10.09
N LEU A 197 -8.05 -1.22 -10.74
CA LEU A 197 -8.05 0.20 -11.07
C LEU A 197 -9.25 0.60 -11.95
N MET A 198 -9.60 -0.22 -12.95
CA MET A 198 -10.78 0.04 -13.78
C MET A 198 -12.10 -0.18 -13.04
N THR A 199 -12.13 -1.07 -12.04
CA THR A 199 -13.29 -1.27 -11.18
C THR A 199 -13.50 -0.07 -10.25
N ARG A 200 -12.43 0.41 -9.58
CA ARG A 200 -12.44 1.65 -8.78
C ARG A 200 -12.84 2.87 -9.61
N MET A 201 -12.37 2.96 -10.85
CA MET A 201 -12.75 4.05 -11.77
C MET A 201 -14.24 4.00 -12.13
N ALA A 202 -14.82 2.81 -12.29
CA ALA A 202 -16.26 2.65 -12.50
C ALA A 202 -17.07 3.10 -11.29
N GLU A 203 -16.64 2.69 -10.08
CA GLU A 203 -17.25 3.09 -8.80
C GLU A 203 -17.17 4.61 -8.59
N TYR A 204 -16.00 5.21 -8.82
CA TYR A 204 -15.79 6.66 -8.75
C TYR A 204 -16.77 7.43 -9.65
N LEU A 205 -16.90 7.05 -10.92
CA LEU A 205 -17.75 7.74 -11.88
C LEU A 205 -19.24 7.71 -11.50
N VAL A 206 -19.77 6.56 -11.05
CA VAL A 206 -21.19 6.44 -10.70
C VAL A 206 -21.52 7.04 -9.33
N ASN A 207 -20.60 6.97 -8.37
CA ASN A 207 -20.79 7.54 -7.04
C ASN A 207 -20.68 9.07 -7.04
N ASN A 208 -19.86 9.65 -7.94
CA ASN A 208 -19.70 11.10 -8.07
C ASN A 208 -20.59 11.75 -9.15
N TYR A 209 -21.45 10.98 -9.83
CA TYR A 209 -22.50 11.57 -10.68
C TYR A 209 -23.41 12.48 -9.83
N ILE A 210 -23.76 13.66 -10.37
CA ILE A 210 -24.38 14.83 -9.71
C ILE A 210 -23.60 15.48 -8.54
N ILE A 211 -22.46 14.93 -8.11
CA ILE A 211 -21.63 15.47 -7.01
C ILE A 211 -20.38 16.16 -7.56
N ASP A 212 -19.63 15.49 -8.43
CA ASP A 212 -18.56 16.10 -9.22
C ASP A 212 -19.08 16.53 -10.60
N ALA A 213 -18.73 17.74 -11.01
CA ALA A 213 -19.18 18.30 -12.28
C ALA A 213 -18.57 17.55 -13.47
N ASP A 214 -17.29 17.14 -13.38
CA ASP A 214 -16.60 16.45 -14.46
C ASP A 214 -17.14 15.02 -14.67
N ALA A 215 -17.26 14.21 -13.62
CA ALA A 215 -17.90 12.89 -13.66
C ALA A 215 -19.33 12.97 -14.24
N THR A 216 -20.09 14.00 -13.84
CA THR A 216 -21.45 14.22 -14.33
C THR A 216 -21.50 14.47 -15.84
N TRP A 217 -20.75 15.46 -16.35
CA TRP A 217 -20.81 15.75 -17.80
C TRP A 217 -20.12 14.69 -18.66
N LEU A 218 -19.14 13.96 -18.12
CA LEU A 218 -18.57 12.79 -18.77
C LEU A 218 -19.64 11.72 -18.97
N LEU A 219 -20.40 11.34 -17.93
CA LEU A 219 -21.50 10.37 -18.09
C LEU A 219 -22.65 10.91 -18.97
N ASP A 220 -22.96 12.21 -18.89
CA ASP A 220 -24.00 12.82 -19.74
C ASP A 220 -23.63 12.85 -21.22
N TYR A 221 -22.36 13.12 -21.57
CA TYR A 221 -21.98 13.40 -22.95
C TYR A 221 -20.99 12.40 -23.57
N HIS A 222 -20.50 11.39 -22.84
CA HIS A 222 -19.62 10.32 -23.32
C HIS A 222 -20.26 8.95 -23.14
N GLU A 223 -19.68 7.94 -23.82
CA GLU A 223 -19.86 6.53 -23.45
C GLU A 223 -18.50 5.95 -23.04
N ILE A 224 -18.44 5.42 -21.82
CA ILE A 224 -17.23 4.85 -21.23
C ILE A 224 -17.45 3.34 -21.15
N HIS A 225 -16.71 2.59 -21.96
CA HIS A 225 -16.84 1.15 -22.09
C HIS A 225 -15.66 0.48 -21.39
N LEU A 226 -15.92 -0.33 -20.37
CA LEU A 226 -14.89 -0.97 -19.53
C LEU A 226 -14.98 -2.48 -19.63
N MET A 227 -13.98 -3.13 -20.21
CA MET A 227 -13.80 -4.59 -20.18
C MET A 227 -12.83 -4.94 -19.06
N LEU A 228 -13.36 -5.15 -17.86
CA LEU A 228 -12.59 -5.30 -16.62
C LEU A 228 -11.72 -6.57 -16.57
N GLN A 229 -12.13 -7.63 -17.29
CA GLN A 229 -11.40 -8.88 -17.42
C GLN A 229 -11.40 -9.30 -18.89
N ALA A 230 -10.36 -8.95 -19.64
CA ALA A 230 -10.17 -9.39 -21.02
C ALA A 230 -9.72 -10.86 -21.13
N ASN A 231 -9.11 -11.42 -20.07
CA ASN A 231 -8.65 -12.80 -20.00
C ASN A 231 -9.07 -13.48 -18.67
N PRO A 232 -10.37 -13.68 -18.41
CA PRO A 232 -10.86 -14.20 -17.14
C PRO A 232 -10.40 -15.65 -16.88
N ASP A 233 -10.36 -16.50 -17.91
CA ASP A 233 -9.86 -17.88 -17.77
C ASP A 233 -8.39 -17.93 -17.32
N GLY A 234 -7.55 -17.06 -17.91
CA GLY A 234 -6.16 -16.93 -17.48
C GLY A 234 -6.07 -16.34 -16.08
N ARG A 235 -6.89 -15.33 -15.75
CA ARG A 235 -6.94 -14.69 -14.44
C ARG A 235 -7.18 -15.72 -13.34
N LYS A 236 -8.08 -16.68 -13.53
CA LYS A 236 -8.29 -17.79 -12.56
C LYS A 236 -7.06 -18.67 -12.35
N MET A 237 -6.18 -18.82 -13.34
CA MET A 237 -4.89 -19.47 -13.13
C MET A 237 -3.96 -18.56 -12.33
N ALA A 238 -3.93 -17.26 -12.62
CA ALA A 238 -3.08 -16.31 -11.90
C ALA A 238 -3.45 -16.18 -10.43
N GLU A 239 -4.74 -16.13 -10.10
CA GLU A 239 -5.29 -16.11 -8.74
C GLU A 239 -4.86 -17.31 -7.85
N THR A 240 -4.27 -18.36 -8.43
CA THR A 240 -3.65 -19.46 -7.66
C THR A 240 -2.19 -19.17 -7.26
N GLY A 241 -1.70 -17.95 -7.50
CA GLY A 241 -0.31 -17.52 -7.27
C GLY A 241 0.63 -17.78 -8.46
N LEU A 242 0.13 -18.28 -9.59
CA LEU A 242 0.95 -18.50 -10.79
C LEU A 242 1.14 -17.20 -11.56
N LEU A 243 2.34 -16.94 -12.08
CA LEU A 243 2.60 -15.81 -13.00
C LEU A 243 2.05 -16.09 -14.42
N TRP A 244 0.77 -16.44 -14.51
CA TRP A 244 0.08 -16.80 -15.74
C TRP A 244 -0.16 -15.57 -16.61
N ARG A 245 0.35 -15.57 -17.84
CA ARG A 245 0.21 -14.45 -18.78
C ARG A 245 -0.95 -14.66 -19.78
N LYS A 246 -0.91 -15.78 -20.49
CA LYS A 246 -1.71 -16.08 -21.70
C LYS A 246 -3.18 -16.40 -21.39
N ASN A 247 -4.01 -16.64 -22.42
CA ASN A 247 -5.28 -17.36 -22.19
C ASN A 247 -4.99 -18.82 -21.77
N THR A 248 -6.02 -19.67 -21.65
CA THR A 248 -5.83 -21.05 -21.19
C THR A 248 -5.98 -22.11 -22.28
N ASN A 249 -5.90 -21.71 -23.56
CA ASN A 249 -6.16 -22.59 -24.70
C ASN A 249 -5.32 -23.88 -24.66
N THR A 250 -6.02 -25.01 -24.50
CA THR A 250 -5.46 -26.34 -24.28
C THR A 250 -4.97 -27.03 -25.56
N ASP A 251 -5.25 -26.45 -26.74
CA ASP A 251 -4.79 -26.99 -28.01
C ASP A 251 -3.32 -26.59 -28.32
N TYR A 252 -2.76 -25.64 -27.56
CA TYR A 252 -1.37 -25.17 -27.68
C TYR A 252 -0.52 -25.62 -26.49
N CYS A 253 0.68 -26.12 -26.74
CA CYS A 253 1.55 -26.75 -25.73
C CYS A 253 0.87 -27.99 -25.10
N SER A 254 1.40 -28.53 -23.99
CA SER A 254 0.70 -29.61 -23.28
C SER A 254 -0.55 -29.06 -22.57
N PRO A 255 -1.71 -29.73 -22.62
CA PRO A 255 -2.90 -29.32 -21.86
C PRO A 255 -2.69 -29.21 -20.34
N THR A 256 -1.66 -29.87 -19.80
CA THR A 256 -1.27 -29.82 -18.39
C THR A 256 -0.11 -28.84 -18.11
N SER A 257 0.40 -28.14 -19.12
CA SER A 257 1.46 -27.14 -18.95
C SER A 257 0.91 -25.85 -18.36
N ASN A 258 1.74 -25.18 -17.56
CA ASN A 258 1.51 -23.79 -17.15
C ASN A 258 1.80 -22.77 -18.27
N ASN A 259 2.37 -23.22 -19.39
CA ASN A 259 2.71 -22.40 -20.55
C ASN A 259 1.79 -22.65 -21.76
N ARG A 260 0.62 -23.27 -21.57
CA ARG A 260 -0.41 -23.42 -22.62
C ARG A 260 -1.11 -22.08 -22.92
N GLY A 261 -1.95 -22.05 -23.95
CA GLY A 261 -2.63 -20.84 -24.38
C GLY A 261 -1.85 -19.98 -25.37
N ALA A 262 -2.47 -18.91 -25.85
CA ALA A 262 -1.87 -17.88 -26.69
C ALA A 262 -1.83 -16.53 -25.96
N ASP A 263 -0.83 -15.72 -26.31
CA ASP A 263 -0.70 -14.33 -25.88
C ASP A 263 -1.72 -13.49 -26.66
N LEU A 264 -2.79 -13.08 -25.97
CA LEU A 264 -3.88 -12.33 -26.58
C LEU A 264 -3.39 -10.99 -27.16
N ASN A 265 -2.42 -10.32 -26.53
CA ASN A 265 -1.82 -9.10 -27.05
C ASN A 265 -0.66 -9.36 -28.04
N ARG A 266 -0.63 -10.56 -28.65
CA ARG A 266 0.07 -10.88 -29.90
C ARG A 266 -0.86 -11.52 -30.95
N ASN A 267 -2.14 -11.70 -30.65
CA ASN A 267 -3.07 -12.46 -31.49
C ASN A 267 -3.93 -11.59 -32.42
N PHE A 268 -3.98 -10.27 -32.25
CA PHE A 268 -4.79 -9.39 -33.10
C PHE A 268 -4.33 -9.45 -34.56
N ASP A 269 -5.25 -9.33 -35.50
CA ASP A 269 -4.97 -9.52 -36.93
C ASP A 269 -4.08 -8.43 -37.55
N PHE A 270 -4.19 -7.18 -37.08
CA PHE A 270 -3.33 -6.10 -37.56
C PHE A 270 -1.85 -6.40 -37.31
N LYS A 271 -1.12 -6.61 -38.41
CA LYS A 271 0.33 -6.87 -38.46
C LYS A 271 0.78 -8.17 -37.77
N TRP A 272 -0.12 -9.08 -37.46
CA TRP A 272 0.18 -10.42 -36.92
C TRP A 272 1.37 -11.12 -37.63
N ASP A 273 2.34 -11.64 -36.86
CA ASP A 273 3.53 -12.38 -37.34
C ASP A 273 4.36 -11.63 -38.42
N CYS A 274 4.27 -10.30 -38.53
CA CYS A 274 4.90 -9.57 -39.63
C CYS A 274 6.37 -9.22 -39.42
N CYS A 275 6.81 -9.06 -38.16
CA CYS A 275 8.09 -8.41 -37.85
C CYS A 275 8.98 -9.19 -36.86
N GLY A 276 8.46 -10.25 -36.26
CA GLY A 276 9.17 -11.04 -35.26
C GLY A 276 9.09 -10.44 -33.84
N GLY A 277 7.99 -9.74 -33.55
CA GLY A 277 7.65 -9.24 -32.21
C GLY A 277 6.86 -10.23 -31.36
N SER A 278 6.75 -11.48 -31.81
CA SER A 278 6.05 -12.59 -31.19
C SER A 278 6.70 -13.94 -31.52
N SER A 279 6.26 -14.99 -30.84
CA SER A 279 6.82 -16.34 -30.95
C SER A 279 5.87 -17.29 -31.68
N ARG A 280 6.44 -18.17 -32.51
CA ARG A 280 5.76 -19.31 -33.15
C ARG A 280 5.81 -20.60 -32.34
N ASN A 281 6.45 -20.58 -31.17
CA ASN A 281 6.52 -21.74 -30.28
C ASN A 281 5.31 -21.70 -29.33
N GLU A 282 4.41 -22.68 -29.44
CA GLU A 282 3.19 -22.80 -28.62
C GLU A 282 3.42 -22.68 -27.10
N CYS A 283 4.56 -23.18 -26.61
CA CYS A 283 4.92 -23.12 -25.18
C CYS A 283 5.62 -21.82 -24.77
N SER A 284 5.72 -20.81 -25.63
CA SER A 284 6.31 -19.50 -25.34
C SER A 284 5.30 -18.56 -24.68
N SER A 285 5.76 -17.68 -23.78
CA SER A 285 4.95 -16.63 -23.15
C SER A 285 4.35 -15.63 -24.15
N THR A 286 5.02 -15.42 -25.30
CA THR A 286 4.60 -14.52 -26.39
C THR A 286 4.09 -15.28 -27.62
N PHE A 287 3.53 -16.49 -27.43
CA PHE A 287 2.96 -17.28 -28.53
C PHE A 287 1.74 -16.59 -29.15
N HIS A 288 1.84 -16.16 -30.41
CA HIS A 288 0.81 -15.37 -31.10
C HIS A 288 -0.46 -16.10 -31.55
N GLY A 289 -0.66 -17.37 -31.16
CA GLY A 289 -1.73 -18.23 -31.67
C GLY A 289 -1.37 -18.93 -32.98
N ALA A 290 -2.25 -19.82 -33.47
CA ALA A 290 -1.98 -20.57 -34.70
C ALA A 290 -2.23 -19.76 -35.99
N ASP A 291 -3.14 -18.79 -35.91
CA ASP A 291 -3.56 -17.89 -36.98
C ASP A 291 -3.90 -16.51 -36.37
N ALA A 292 -3.94 -15.46 -37.20
CA ALA A 292 -4.44 -14.14 -36.80
C ALA A 292 -5.88 -14.22 -36.26
N ALA A 293 -6.13 -13.56 -35.12
CA ALA A 293 -7.37 -13.59 -34.34
C ALA A 293 -7.88 -15.02 -34.05
N SER A 294 -6.99 -15.99 -33.82
CA SER A 294 -7.37 -17.38 -33.52
C SER A 294 -8.14 -17.54 -32.21
N GLU A 295 -7.92 -16.67 -31.23
CA GLU A 295 -8.51 -16.82 -29.89
C GLU A 295 -9.89 -16.16 -29.80
N PRO A 296 -10.86 -16.78 -29.10
CA PRO A 296 -12.21 -16.24 -28.99
C PRO A 296 -12.26 -14.93 -28.20
N GLU A 297 -11.35 -14.73 -27.23
CA GLU A 297 -11.21 -13.46 -26.51
C GLU A 297 -10.81 -12.31 -27.46
N THR A 298 -9.80 -12.54 -28.29
CA THR A 298 -9.35 -11.58 -29.32
C THR A 298 -10.46 -11.28 -30.33
N GLN A 299 -11.19 -12.31 -30.78
CA GLN A 299 -12.33 -12.13 -31.68
C GLN A 299 -13.44 -11.29 -31.04
N ALA A 300 -13.79 -11.52 -29.77
CA ALA A 300 -14.80 -10.73 -29.07
C ALA A 300 -14.40 -9.25 -28.99
N ILE A 301 -13.15 -8.95 -28.59
CA ILE A 301 -12.62 -7.58 -28.50
C ILE A 301 -12.62 -6.88 -29.87
N GLN A 302 -12.10 -7.54 -30.91
CA GLN A 302 -12.10 -6.97 -32.27
C GLN A 302 -13.52 -6.70 -32.78
N ASN A 303 -14.44 -7.68 -32.64
CA ASN A 303 -15.82 -7.54 -33.07
C ASN A 303 -16.55 -6.43 -32.30
N TYR A 304 -16.25 -6.24 -31.02
CA TYR A 304 -16.80 -5.15 -30.22
C TYR A 304 -16.32 -3.78 -30.71
N ILE A 305 -15.01 -3.64 -30.98
CA ILE A 305 -14.45 -2.42 -31.56
C ILE A 305 -15.09 -2.09 -32.92
N PHE A 306 -15.24 -3.09 -33.80
CA PHE A 306 -15.92 -2.94 -35.10
C PHE A 306 -17.42 -2.57 -34.99
N ALA A 307 -18.08 -2.99 -33.90
CA ALA A 307 -19.49 -2.69 -33.67
C ALA A 307 -19.71 -1.29 -33.07
N GLU A 308 -18.83 -0.87 -32.16
CA GLU A 308 -19.01 0.37 -31.40
C GLU A 308 -18.39 1.60 -32.06
N PHE A 309 -17.32 1.44 -32.83
CA PHE A 309 -16.56 2.55 -33.42
C PHE A 309 -16.66 2.56 -34.96
N PRO A 310 -16.74 3.74 -35.60
CA PRO A 310 -16.56 3.84 -37.04
C PRO A 310 -15.08 3.64 -37.41
N ASP A 311 -14.83 2.94 -38.51
CA ASP A 311 -13.55 3.03 -39.21
C ASP A 311 -13.33 4.48 -39.70
N GLN A 312 -12.22 5.08 -39.28
CA GLN A 312 -11.83 6.45 -39.57
C GLN A 312 -10.50 6.54 -40.35
N ARG A 313 -9.95 5.40 -40.78
CA ARG A 313 -8.62 5.27 -41.39
C ARG A 313 -8.72 4.60 -42.77
N GLY A 314 -7.59 4.44 -43.47
CA GLY A 314 -7.51 3.67 -44.70
C GLY A 314 -6.60 2.45 -44.52
N ASP A 315 -6.84 1.42 -45.32
CA ASP A 315 -6.10 0.14 -45.35
C ASP A 315 -4.56 0.28 -45.47
N GLY A 316 -4.05 1.45 -45.87
CA GLY A 316 -2.61 1.68 -46.04
C GLY A 316 -1.91 2.08 -44.74
N ASP A 317 -0.77 1.47 -44.43
CA ASP A 317 0.07 1.77 -43.25
C ASP A 317 0.43 3.26 -43.02
N ASN A 318 0.36 4.08 -44.07
CA ASN A 318 0.70 5.50 -44.05
C ASN A 318 -0.53 6.43 -44.10
N ASP A 319 -1.75 5.89 -44.15
CA ASP A 319 -2.98 6.68 -44.22
C ASP A 319 -3.26 7.33 -42.84
N PRO A 320 -3.40 8.67 -42.76
CA PRO A 320 -3.73 9.35 -41.52
C PRO A 320 -5.25 9.39 -41.29
N VAL A 321 -5.64 9.51 -40.03
CA VAL A 321 -7.01 9.93 -39.68
C VAL A 321 -7.15 11.44 -39.76
N ALA A 322 -8.39 11.92 -39.88
CA ALA A 322 -8.70 13.34 -39.77
C ALA A 322 -8.43 13.85 -38.33
N ASN A 323 -8.07 15.14 -38.18
CA ASN A 323 -7.78 15.71 -36.86
C ASN A 323 -9.02 15.74 -35.94
N ASP A 324 -10.22 15.77 -36.51
CA ASP A 324 -11.51 15.69 -35.81
C ASP A 324 -12.05 14.26 -35.67
N ALA A 325 -11.22 13.24 -35.96
CA ALA A 325 -11.54 11.85 -35.63
C ALA A 325 -11.74 11.68 -34.12
N SER A 326 -12.73 10.88 -33.75
CA SER A 326 -13.19 10.69 -32.37
C SER A 326 -12.96 9.26 -31.92
N GLY A 327 -12.70 9.08 -30.63
CA GLY A 327 -12.58 7.78 -29.99
C GLY A 327 -11.17 7.52 -29.49
N ILE A 328 -11.09 7.06 -28.24
CA ILE A 328 -9.86 6.60 -27.59
C ILE A 328 -10.02 5.10 -27.30
N TYR A 329 -8.92 4.37 -27.45
CA TYR A 329 -8.79 3.01 -26.97
C TYR A 329 -7.62 2.91 -26.00
N LEU A 330 -7.85 2.41 -24.79
CA LEU A 330 -6.80 2.20 -23.79
C LEU A 330 -6.68 0.70 -23.49
N ASP A 331 -5.45 0.20 -23.45
CA ASP A 331 -5.13 -1.13 -22.97
C ASP A 331 -4.29 -1.01 -21.69
N ILE A 332 -4.82 -1.48 -20.57
CA ILE A 332 -4.23 -1.27 -19.24
C ILE A 332 -3.51 -2.55 -18.81
N HIS A 333 -2.20 -2.41 -18.63
CA HIS A 333 -1.25 -3.46 -18.30
C HIS A 333 -0.45 -3.16 -17.02
N SER A 334 0.33 -4.12 -16.55
CA SER A 334 1.50 -3.88 -15.69
C SER A 334 2.65 -4.82 -16.12
N SER A 335 3.92 -4.51 -15.91
CA SER A 335 4.47 -3.35 -15.20
C SER A 335 5.53 -2.57 -15.97
N GLY A 336 5.83 -1.37 -15.47
CA GLY A 336 6.98 -0.58 -15.95
C GLY A 336 6.84 0.93 -15.89
N ARG A 337 5.71 1.48 -15.43
CA ARG A 337 5.39 2.93 -15.43
C ARG A 337 5.62 3.57 -16.80
N LEU A 338 5.03 2.97 -17.84
CA LEU A 338 5.13 3.43 -19.23
C LEU A 338 3.78 3.91 -19.75
N LEU A 339 3.83 4.84 -20.71
CA LEU A 339 2.69 5.19 -21.53
C LEU A 339 3.07 5.12 -23.02
N LEU A 340 2.52 4.12 -23.72
CA LEU A 340 2.96 3.75 -25.06
C LEU A 340 1.92 4.08 -26.13
N TRP A 341 2.35 4.58 -27.29
CA TRP A 341 1.50 4.77 -28.47
C TRP A 341 2.04 4.06 -29.73
N PRO A 342 1.19 3.71 -30.71
CA PRO A 342 1.58 3.02 -31.94
C PRO A 342 2.73 3.71 -32.72
N TRP A 343 3.61 2.96 -33.37
CA TRP A 343 3.58 1.51 -33.58
C TRP A 343 4.55 0.73 -32.67
N GLY A 344 4.18 -0.52 -32.38
CA GLY A 344 5.10 -1.56 -31.87
C GLY A 344 5.86 -2.32 -32.96
N TRP A 345 5.27 -2.49 -34.15
CA TRP A 345 5.81 -3.35 -35.21
C TRP A 345 6.85 -2.68 -36.13
N THR A 346 6.98 -1.35 -36.07
CA THR A 346 7.91 -0.58 -36.92
C THR A 346 8.40 0.70 -36.23
N SER A 347 9.63 1.09 -36.51
CA SER A 347 10.25 2.35 -36.04
C SER A 347 9.90 3.56 -36.91
N ASN A 348 9.16 3.36 -38.00
CA ASN A 348 8.47 4.47 -38.65
C ASN A 348 7.41 5.01 -37.67
N PRO A 349 7.23 6.34 -37.55
CA PRO A 349 6.13 6.89 -36.77
C PRO A 349 4.76 6.55 -37.36
N ALA A 350 3.73 6.49 -36.52
CA ALA A 350 2.34 6.53 -36.96
C ALA A 350 2.04 7.79 -37.82
N PRO A 351 1.10 7.72 -38.80
CA PRO A 351 0.71 8.88 -39.59
C PRO A 351 0.24 10.10 -38.77
N ASN A 352 -0.35 9.88 -37.60
CA ASN A 352 -0.76 10.92 -36.63
C ASN A 352 0.18 10.96 -35.40
N ALA A 353 1.44 10.53 -35.53
CA ALA A 353 2.37 10.38 -34.40
C ALA A 353 2.61 11.65 -33.58
N SER A 354 2.57 12.84 -34.18
CA SER A 354 2.70 14.08 -33.42
C SER A 354 1.55 14.26 -32.43
N GLN A 355 0.31 14.06 -32.90
CA GLN A 355 -0.88 14.16 -32.06
C GLN A 355 -0.93 13.04 -30.99
N LEU A 356 -0.56 11.81 -31.35
CA LEU A 356 -0.46 10.69 -30.40
C LEU A 356 0.61 10.94 -29.34
N GLN A 357 1.77 11.50 -29.70
CA GLN A 357 2.83 11.88 -28.77
C GLN A 357 2.35 13.00 -27.82
N THR A 358 1.69 14.05 -28.32
CA THR A 358 1.18 15.14 -27.50
C THR A 358 0.14 14.65 -26.49
N LEU A 359 -0.83 13.82 -26.92
CA LEU A 359 -1.79 13.17 -26.01
C LEU A 359 -1.07 12.25 -25.02
N GLY A 360 -0.10 11.44 -25.47
CA GLY A 360 0.68 10.57 -24.61
C GLY A 360 1.40 11.35 -23.50
N ARG A 361 2.09 12.43 -23.83
CA ARG A 361 2.77 13.28 -22.83
C ARG A 361 1.79 14.03 -21.91
N LYS A 362 0.58 14.33 -22.38
CA LYS A 362 -0.49 14.96 -21.59
C LYS A 362 -1.09 13.98 -20.56
N LEU A 363 -1.31 12.72 -20.93
CA LEU A 363 -1.72 11.65 -20.00
C LEU A 363 -0.60 11.36 -18.98
N ALA A 364 0.63 11.16 -19.48
CA ALA A 364 1.80 10.89 -18.65
C ALA A 364 2.18 12.02 -17.68
N PHE A 365 1.59 13.22 -17.80
CA PHE A 365 1.80 14.32 -16.85
C PHE A 365 1.28 13.98 -15.45
N PHE A 366 0.16 13.28 -15.38
CA PHE A 366 -0.55 13.01 -14.12
C PHE A 366 0.13 11.94 -13.27
N ASN A 367 0.60 10.86 -13.91
CA ASN A 367 1.15 9.68 -13.24
C ASN A 367 2.68 9.53 -13.38
N GLY A 368 3.36 10.53 -13.96
CA GLY A 368 4.81 10.52 -14.17
C GLY A 368 5.37 9.45 -15.13
N HIS A 369 4.53 8.59 -15.73
CA HIS A 369 4.95 7.44 -16.53
C HIS A 369 5.78 7.86 -17.76
N GLU A 370 6.72 7.04 -18.22
CA GLU A 370 7.59 7.39 -19.36
C GLU A 370 6.81 7.33 -20.69
N PRO A 371 6.62 8.47 -21.39
CA PRO A 371 5.83 8.52 -22.62
C PRO A 371 6.68 8.15 -23.85
N LYS A 372 6.31 7.14 -24.64
CA LYS A 372 7.04 6.79 -25.88
C LYS A 372 6.21 6.07 -26.95
N GLN A 373 6.74 6.02 -28.17
CA GLN A 373 6.25 5.07 -29.18
C GLN A 373 6.57 3.63 -28.72
N SER A 374 5.62 2.68 -28.85
CA SER A 374 5.72 1.32 -28.31
C SER A 374 6.99 0.57 -28.71
N ILE A 375 7.46 0.67 -29.97
CA ILE A 375 8.71 0.01 -30.39
C ILE A 375 9.97 0.54 -29.67
N GLY A 376 9.90 1.73 -29.05
CA GLY A 376 10.95 2.27 -28.18
C GLY A 376 11.13 1.50 -26.86
N LEU A 377 10.19 0.59 -26.55
CA LEU A 377 10.38 -0.52 -25.63
C LEU A 377 11.02 -1.68 -26.44
N TYR A 378 10.23 -2.41 -27.21
CA TYR A 378 10.74 -3.45 -28.14
C TYR A 378 9.76 -3.74 -29.29
N PRO A 379 10.20 -4.40 -30.38
CA PRO A 379 9.30 -4.80 -31.48
C PRO A 379 8.18 -5.72 -31.01
N THR A 380 6.94 -5.39 -31.35
CA THR A 380 5.73 -6.21 -31.11
C THR A 380 4.87 -6.28 -32.35
N ASP A 381 4.20 -7.42 -32.57
CA ASP A 381 3.17 -7.57 -33.61
C ASP A 381 1.88 -8.18 -33.03
N GLY A 382 0.75 -8.02 -33.73
CA GLY A 382 -0.56 -8.50 -33.30
C GLY A 382 -1.09 -7.89 -31.99
N THR A 383 -0.76 -6.62 -31.73
CA THR A 383 -1.15 -5.90 -30.51
C THR A 383 -2.48 -5.17 -30.64
N THR A 384 -3.22 -5.13 -29.53
CA THR A 384 -4.48 -4.38 -29.33
C THR A 384 -4.43 -2.94 -29.84
N THR A 385 -3.43 -2.17 -29.42
CA THR A 385 -3.31 -0.74 -29.74
C THR A 385 -2.86 -0.49 -31.18
N SER A 386 -2.04 -1.39 -31.75
CA SER A 386 -1.74 -1.33 -33.18
C SER A 386 -2.97 -1.65 -34.04
N PHE A 387 -3.84 -2.58 -33.61
CA PHE A 387 -5.13 -2.84 -34.24
C PHE A 387 -6.09 -1.64 -34.13
N ALA A 388 -6.33 -1.13 -32.92
CA ALA A 388 -7.27 -0.04 -32.66
C ALA A 388 -6.91 1.26 -33.39
N TYR A 389 -5.62 1.61 -33.50
CA TYR A 389 -5.20 2.72 -34.37
C TYR A 389 -5.13 2.32 -35.85
N GLY A 390 -4.67 1.10 -36.16
CA GLY A 390 -4.33 0.68 -37.52
C GLY A 390 -5.51 0.37 -38.43
N ASP A 391 -6.51 -0.36 -37.95
CA ASP A 391 -7.70 -0.69 -38.74
C ASP A 391 -8.87 0.27 -38.48
N MET A 392 -8.88 1.00 -37.36
CA MET A 392 -10.02 1.83 -36.95
C MET A 392 -9.70 3.31 -36.78
N GLY A 393 -8.42 3.68 -36.62
CA GLY A 393 -8.03 5.08 -36.45
C GLY A 393 -8.27 5.66 -35.05
N LEU A 394 -8.53 4.83 -34.04
CA LEU A 394 -8.73 5.29 -32.66
C LEU A 394 -7.41 5.79 -32.07
N ALA A 395 -7.47 6.81 -31.22
CA ALA A 395 -6.30 7.26 -30.49
C ALA A 395 -5.96 6.22 -29.40
N ALA A 396 -5.04 5.31 -29.74
CA ALA A 396 -4.78 4.09 -28.99
C ALA A 396 -3.53 4.20 -28.11
N PHE A 397 -3.62 3.79 -26.84
CA PHE A 397 -2.52 3.83 -25.87
C PHE A 397 -2.47 2.58 -24.99
N THR A 398 -1.26 2.17 -24.62
CA THR A 398 -1.00 1.14 -23.61
C THR A 398 -0.48 1.85 -22.35
N TYR A 399 -1.09 1.58 -21.20
CA TYR A 399 -0.56 1.95 -19.88
C TYR A 399 0.17 0.73 -19.30
N GLU A 400 1.40 0.89 -18.83
CA GLU A 400 2.09 -0.12 -18.02
C GLU A 400 2.17 0.41 -16.58
N LEU A 401 1.30 -0.06 -15.69
CA LEU A 401 1.16 0.44 -14.32
C LEU A 401 2.23 -0.14 -13.38
N GLY A 402 2.65 0.62 -12.37
CA GLY A 402 3.46 0.10 -11.26
C GLY A 402 4.81 -0.50 -11.65
N THR A 403 5.35 -1.29 -10.74
CA THR A 403 6.66 -1.96 -10.81
C THR A 403 6.52 -3.48 -10.92
N GLU A 404 5.41 -4.06 -10.49
CA GLU A 404 5.19 -5.52 -10.46
C GLU A 404 3.92 -6.01 -11.15
N PHE A 405 3.89 -7.31 -11.48
CA PHE A 405 2.66 -8.00 -11.87
C PHE A 405 1.71 -8.20 -10.68
N PHE A 406 2.26 -8.68 -9.56
CA PHE A 406 1.56 -8.92 -8.29
C PHE A 406 1.85 -7.79 -7.29
N GLU A 407 1.54 -6.57 -7.71
CA GLU A 407 1.86 -5.34 -6.97
C GLU A 407 1.24 -5.31 -5.56
N SER A 408 1.96 -4.77 -4.58
CA SER A 408 1.47 -4.68 -3.20
C SER A 408 0.21 -3.81 -3.06
N CYS A 409 -0.68 -4.15 -2.13
CA CYS A 409 -1.87 -3.35 -1.86
C CYS A 409 -1.55 -1.94 -1.37
N ASN A 410 -0.45 -1.77 -0.63
CA ASN A 410 0.02 -0.45 -0.19
C ASN A 410 0.36 0.44 -1.39
N TYR A 411 1.17 -0.06 -2.33
CA TYR A 411 1.55 0.68 -3.54
C TYR A 411 0.34 0.90 -4.48
N PHE A 412 -0.60 -0.04 -4.52
CA PHE A 412 -1.83 0.11 -5.30
C PHE A 412 -2.70 1.26 -4.81
N GLU A 413 -3.09 1.25 -3.53
CA GLU A 413 -4.00 2.26 -2.96
C GLU A 413 -3.33 3.64 -2.85
N ASN A 414 -2.07 3.70 -2.42
CA ASN A 414 -1.38 4.97 -2.13
C ASN A 414 -0.61 5.58 -3.31
N THR A 415 -0.41 4.84 -4.41
CA THR A 415 0.29 5.35 -5.61
C THR A 415 -0.52 5.12 -6.88
N ILE A 416 -0.87 3.88 -7.22
CA ILE A 416 -1.48 3.58 -8.54
C ILE A 416 -2.85 4.24 -8.70
N VAL A 417 -3.73 4.15 -7.71
CA VAL A 417 -5.06 4.76 -7.76
C VAL A 417 -5.00 6.29 -7.85
N PRO A 418 -4.34 7.04 -6.93
CA PRO A 418 -4.33 8.50 -6.97
C PRO A 418 -3.64 9.08 -8.21
N ASP A 419 -2.54 8.48 -8.68
CA ASP A 419 -1.79 8.98 -9.85
C ASP A 419 -2.55 8.77 -11.18
N ASN A 420 -3.21 7.62 -11.35
CA ASN A 420 -3.80 7.24 -12.63
C ASN A 420 -5.25 7.72 -12.79
N THR A 421 -6.02 7.87 -11.71
CA THR A 421 -7.40 8.39 -11.76
C THR A 421 -7.52 9.70 -12.55
N PRO A 422 -6.74 10.77 -12.28
CA PRO A 422 -6.85 12.01 -13.03
C PRO A 422 -6.34 11.88 -14.49
N SER A 423 -5.41 10.96 -14.78
CA SER A 423 -5.01 10.64 -16.17
C SER A 423 -6.16 10.01 -16.96
N LEU A 424 -6.91 9.09 -16.34
CA LEU A 424 -8.06 8.42 -16.94
C LEU A 424 -9.22 9.40 -17.17
N ILE A 425 -9.49 10.29 -16.21
CA ILE A 425 -10.43 11.41 -16.37
C ILE A 425 -10.01 12.27 -17.57
N TYR A 426 -8.71 12.61 -17.71
CA TYR A 426 -8.23 13.39 -18.84
C TYR A 426 -8.46 12.68 -20.19
N ALA A 427 -8.18 11.37 -20.27
CA ALA A 427 -8.46 10.58 -21.46
C ALA A 427 -9.95 10.66 -21.84
N MET A 428 -10.86 10.48 -20.86
CA MET A 428 -12.30 10.60 -21.07
C MET A 428 -12.68 12.00 -21.60
N LYS A 429 -12.14 13.08 -21.00
CA LYS A 429 -12.34 14.47 -21.45
C LYS A 429 -11.86 14.73 -22.89
N ALA A 430 -10.80 14.04 -23.33
CA ALA A 430 -10.21 14.19 -24.65
C ALA A 430 -10.89 13.37 -25.76
N ALA A 431 -11.67 12.33 -25.42
CA ALA A 431 -12.15 11.29 -26.36
C ALA A 431 -12.98 11.81 -27.56
N ARG A 432 -13.55 13.01 -27.47
CA ARG A 432 -14.25 13.66 -28.58
C ARG A 432 -13.33 14.08 -29.73
N THR A 433 -12.15 14.61 -29.43
CA THR A 433 -11.20 15.13 -30.42
C THR A 433 -9.76 14.88 -29.96
N PRO A 434 -9.35 13.60 -29.73
CA PRO A 434 -8.07 13.24 -29.14
C PRO A 434 -6.86 13.70 -29.98
N TYR A 435 -7.05 13.93 -31.28
CA TYR A 435 -6.00 14.45 -32.17
C TYR A 435 -5.92 15.99 -32.22
N MET A 436 -6.68 16.70 -31.36
CA MET A 436 -6.66 18.17 -31.28
C MET A 436 -6.66 18.70 -29.85
N THR A 437 -7.59 18.23 -29.00
CA THR A 437 -7.76 18.68 -27.61
C THR A 437 -6.46 18.68 -26.80
N PRO A 438 -5.63 17.63 -26.85
CA PRO A 438 -4.47 17.53 -25.95
C PRO A 438 -3.33 18.48 -26.29
N ALA A 439 -3.39 19.19 -27.43
CA ALA A 439 -2.40 20.21 -27.82
C ALA A 439 -2.73 21.60 -27.27
N GLY A 440 -3.79 21.75 -26.47
CA GLY A 440 -4.18 23.00 -25.82
C GLY A 440 -4.06 22.96 -24.30
N PRO A 441 -4.33 24.10 -23.64
CA PRO A 441 -4.13 24.29 -22.22
C PRO A 441 -5.30 23.76 -21.39
N ASP A 442 -5.01 23.24 -20.21
CA ASP A 442 -6.04 22.66 -19.35
C ASP A 442 -6.64 23.75 -18.44
N ALA A 443 -7.96 23.70 -18.24
CA ALA A 443 -8.65 24.55 -17.27
C ALA A 443 -8.67 23.86 -15.90
N VAL A 444 -8.13 24.53 -14.88
CA VAL A 444 -7.90 23.98 -13.53
C VAL A 444 -8.33 24.98 -12.46
N ASN A 445 -8.55 24.51 -11.23
CA ASN A 445 -8.92 25.33 -10.06
C ASN A 445 -10.17 26.21 -10.33
N LEU A 446 -11.20 25.61 -10.94
CA LEU A 446 -12.47 26.29 -11.24
C LEU A 446 -13.21 26.60 -9.94
N THR A 447 -13.62 27.85 -9.76
CA THR A 447 -14.41 28.30 -8.60
C THR A 447 -15.49 29.30 -9.01
N VAL A 448 -16.60 29.35 -8.27
CA VAL A 448 -17.69 30.32 -8.49
C VAL A 448 -17.95 31.08 -7.19
N ASN A 449 -17.67 32.38 -7.20
CA ASN A 449 -17.73 33.26 -6.03
C ASN A 449 -18.85 34.29 -6.16
N PHE A 450 -19.67 34.47 -5.13
CA PHE A 450 -20.88 35.33 -5.17
C PHE A 450 -21.09 36.20 -3.92
N GLY A 451 -20.02 36.48 -3.17
CA GLY A 451 -20.06 37.34 -1.98
C GLY A 451 -20.49 36.62 -0.70
N SER A 452 -20.78 37.39 0.36
CA SER A 452 -21.02 36.88 1.72
C SER A 452 -22.51 36.59 1.99
N LEU A 453 -23.09 35.62 1.27
CA LEU A 453 -24.44 35.09 1.51
C LEU A 453 -24.50 33.57 1.23
N PRO A 454 -25.55 32.87 1.69
CA PRO A 454 -25.74 31.42 1.50
C PRO A 454 -25.81 30.96 0.02
N PRO A 455 -25.61 29.65 -0.25
CA PRO A 455 -25.17 29.11 -1.54
C PRO A 455 -26.25 28.89 -2.60
N GLY A 456 -27.50 29.25 -2.28
CA GLY A 456 -28.53 29.39 -3.28
C GLY A 456 -28.36 30.72 -3.99
N ILE A 457 -27.70 30.74 -5.17
CA ILE A 457 -27.55 31.98 -5.95
C ILE A 457 -28.95 32.37 -6.44
N PRO A 458 -29.51 33.53 -6.03
CA PRO A 458 -30.81 33.95 -6.53
C PRO A 458 -30.76 34.10 -8.05
N ALA A 459 -31.81 33.72 -8.78
CA ALA A 459 -31.90 34.12 -10.18
C ALA A 459 -31.80 35.65 -10.29
N ASP A 460 -31.27 36.14 -11.41
CA ASP A 460 -30.93 37.55 -11.64
C ASP A 460 -29.73 38.06 -10.80
N THR A 461 -28.86 37.17 -10.32
CA THR A 461 -27.62 37.51 -9.58
C THR A 461 -26.39 37.45 -10.50
N MET A 462 -25.42 38.33 -10.23
CA MET A 462 -24.12 38.35 -10.91
C MET A 462 -23.10 37.59 -10.08
N VAL A 463 -22.54 36.50 -10.61
CA VAL A 463 -21.54 35.67 -9.92
C VAL A 463 -20.22 35.64 -10.67
N THR A 464 -19.11 35.45 -9.95
CA THR A 464 -17.75 35.48 -10.52
C THR A 464 -17.21 34.08 -10.66
N LEU A 465 -17.15 33.59 -11.90
CA LEU A 465 -16.41 32.38 -12.26
C LEU A 465 -14.92 32.72 -12.35
N SER A 466 -14.08 31.92 -11.72
CA SER A 466 -12.61 32.01 -11.78
C SER A 466 -12.01 30.65 -12.13
N ALA A 467 -10.87 30.64 -12.82
CA ALA A 467 -10.08 29.44 -13.10
C ALA A 467 -8.61 29.82 -13.38
N ALA A 468 -7.73 28.84 -13.47
CA ALA A 468 -6.43 28.97 -14.12
C ALA A 468 -6.41 28.16 -15.43
N ILE A 469 -5.74 28.69 -16.44
CA ILE A 469 -5.54 28.06 -17.74
C ILE A 469 -4.04 27.77 -17.90
N ASP A 470 -3.67 26.50 -18.07
CA ASP A 470 -2.29 26.03 -17.96
C ASP A 470 -1.85 25.19 -19.18
N ASP A 471 -0.88 25.71 -19.95
CA ASP A 471 -0.30 25.06 -21.14
C ASP A 471 1.03 24.32 -20.84
N SER A 472 1.42 24.20 -19.57
CA SER A 472 2.68 23.58 -19.14
C SER A 472 2.56 22.10 -18.76
N ARG A 473 1.32 21.58 -18.66
CA ARG A 473 0.98 20.24 -18.15
C ARG A 473 1.30 19.10 -19.13
N TYR A 474 2.58 18.88 -19.41
CA TYR A 474 3.08 17.76 -20.23
C TYR A 474 4.27 17.06 -19.57
N ASN A 475 4.30 15.73 -19.59
CA ASN A 475 5.48 14.96 -19.21
C ASN A 475 6.54 15.05 -20.32
N ASN A 476 7.63 15.75 -20.01
CA ASN A 476 8.73 16.01 -20.93
C ASN A 476 9.98 15.16 -20.64
N SER A 477 9.84 14.03 -19.94
CA SER A 477 10.94 13.11 -19.61
C SER A 477 11.60 12.49 -20.85
N ASN A 478 10.79 12.14 -21.86
CA ASN A 478 11.24 11.60 -23.14
C ASN A 478 10.87 12.53 -24.31
N GLY A 479 11.66 13.60 -24.46
CA GLY A 479 11.45 14.67 -25.44
C GLY A 479 10.40 15.69 -24.98
N THR A 480 10.22 16.76 -25.76
CA THR A 480 9.50 17.97 -25.31
C THR A 480 8.27 18.32 -26.16
N GLU A 481 7.15 18.67 -25.53
CA GLU A 481 6.06 19.45 -26.14
C GLU A 481 6.34 20.96 -26.05
N PRO A 482 5.83 21.78 -26.99
CA PRO A 482 5.96 23.22 -26.94
C PRO A 482 4.88 23.87 -26.06
N THR A 483 5.27 24.43 -24.92
CA THR A 483 4.40 25.31 -24.13
C THR A 483 4.32 26.72 -24.74
N GLN A 484 3.11 27.23 -24.90
CA GLN A 484 2.77 28.54 -25.46
C GLN A 484 2.30 29.50 -24.36
N SER A 485 2.19 30.80 -24.68
CA SER A 485 1.31 31.69 -23.90
C SER A 485 -0.16 31.34 -24.16
N ILE A 486 -1.02 31.53 -23.17
CA ILE A 486 -2.48 31.52 -23.36
C ILE A 486 -2.87 32.68 -24.29
N ALA A 487 -3.96 32.52 -25.04
CA ALA A 487 -4.50 33.55 -25.94
C ALA A 487 -5.99 33.87 -25.70
N ALA A 488 -6.76 32.90 -25.21
CA ALA A 488 -8.17 33.10 -24.84
C ALA A 488 -8.61 32.08 -23.78
N ALA A 489 -9.74 32.37 -23.14
CA ALA A 489 -10.49 31.42 -22.32
C ALA A 489 -11.99 31.69 -22.49
N GLU A 490 -12.80 30.65 -22.44
CA GLU A 490 -14.25 30.75 -22.62
C GLU A 490 -14.99 29.73 -21.74
N TYR A 491 -16.25 30.03 -21.47
CA TYR A 491 -17.15 29.15 -20.74
C TYR A 491 -18.50 28.98 -21.45
N TYR A 492 -19.20 27.91 -21.05
CA TYR A 492 -20.55 27.55 -21.48
C TYR A 492 -21.40 27.17 -20.27
N VAL A 493 -22.72 27.27 -20.41
CA VAL A 493 -23.69 26.97 -19.34
C VAL A 493 -24.64 25.87 -19.83
N ASP A 494 -24.75 24.80 -19.04
CA ASP A 494 -25.55 23.57 -19.16
C ASP A 494 -25.31 22.70 -20.41
N VAL A 495 -24.96 23.34 -21.52
CA VAL A 495 -24.91 22.74 -22.85
C VAL A 495 -23.50 22.94 -23.42
N PRO A 496 -22.70 21.88 -23.55
CA PRO A 496 -21.33 21.98 -24.07
C PRO A 496 -21.34 22.24 -25.58
N PRO A 497 -20.26 22.83 -26.16
CA PRO A 497 -20.25 23.40 -27.52
C PRO A 497 -20.54 22.45 -28.68
N TRP A 498 -20.59 21.14 -28.45
CA TRP A 498 -20.84 20.13 -29.48
C TRP A 498 -22.30 19.67 -29.57
N VAL A 499 -23.13 20.02 -28.59
CA VAL A 499 -24.58 19.87 -28.70
C VAL A 499 -25.08 20.92 -29.69
N THR A 500 -26.02 20.55 -30.57
CA THR A 500 -26.50 21.44 -31.65
C THR A 500 -27.87 22.06 -31.38
N ASP A 501 -28.68 21.43 -30.52
CA ASP A 501 -30.01 21.88 -30.12
C ASP A 501 -30.21 21.63 -28.60
N PRO A 502 -30.36 22.69 -27.77
CA PRO A 502 -30.24 24.09 -28.13
C PRO A 502 -28.80 24.43 -28.58
N THR A 503 -28.64 25.47 -29.40
CA THR A 503 -27.30 25.90 -29.83
C THR A 503 -26.58 26.62 -28.69
N PRO A 504 -25.45 26.09 -28.18
CA PRO A 504 -24.72 26.67 -27.06
C PRO A 504 -24.02 27.98 -27.44
N VAL A 505 -23.83 28.86 -26.46
CA VAL A 505 -23.19 30.17 -26.63
C VAL A 505 -21.86 30.18 -25.89
N ALA A 506 -20.78 30.41 -26.63
CA ALA A 506 -19.45 30.64 -26.06
C ALA A 506 -19.40 32.02 -25.40
N LEU A 507 -19.05 32.07 -24.12
CA LEU A 507 -18.95 33.30 -23.34
C LEU A 507 -17.48 33.55 -22.94
N PRO A 508 -16.90 34.72 -23.23
CA PRO A 508 -15.47 34.95 -23.03
C PRO A 508 -15.14 35.17 -21.55
N MET A 509 -14.01 34.63 -21.11
CA MET A 509 -13.34 35.00 -19.85
C MET A 509 -12.22 36.01 -20.13
N SER A 510 -11.80 36.74 -19.10
CA SER A 510 -10.70 37.72 -19.16
C SER A 510 -9.57 37.29 -18.23
N ALA A 511 -8.31 37.46 -18.66
CA ALA A 511 -7.15 37.33 -17.79
C ALA A 511 -7.24 38.35 -16.63
N VAL A 512 -6.98 37.89 -15.41
CA VAL A 512 -7.09 38.68 -14.16
C VAL A 512 -6.08 39.84 -14.14
N ASP A 513 -4.91 39.65 -14.74
CA ASP A 513 -3.85 40.68 -14.84
C ASP A 513 -4.12 41.75 -15.91
N GLY A 514 -5.12 41.53 -16.77
CA GLY A 514 -5.51 42.41 -17.87
C GLY A 514 -5.05 41.98 -19.27
N GLY A 515 -4.36 40.85 -19.46
CA GLY A 515 -4.16 40.29 -20.79
C GLY A 515 -3.38 38.98 -20.86
N PHE A 516 -3.93 38.00 -21.57
CA PHE A 516 -3.30 36.70 -21.83
C PHE A 516 -1.86 36.85 -22.37
N ASN A 517 -0.87 36.58 -21.52
CA ASN A 517 0.56 36.80 -21.83
C ASN A 517 1.48 35.70 -21.26
N SER A 518 1.04 34.99 -20.23
CA SER A 518 1.76 33.88 -19.60
C SER A 518 1.34 32.52 -20.19
N SER A 519 2.14 31.47 -19.96
CA SER A 519 1.75 30.08 -20.25
C SER A 519 0.83 29.46 -19.20
N VAL A 520 0.73 30.11 -18.04
CA VAL A 520 -0.28 29.85 -17.02
C VAL A 520 -0.96 31.18 -16.70
N GLU A 521 -2.25 31.28 -16.96
CA GLU A 521 -3.01 32.53 -16.87
C GLU A 521 -4.21 32.36 -15.94
N ALA A 522 -4.34 33.23 -14.94
CA ALA A 522 -5.54 33.27 -14.10
C ALA A 522 -6.65 34.01 -14.85
N VAL A 523 -7.84 33.43 -14.93
CA VAL A 523 -8.96 33.95 -15.72
C VAL A 523 -10.22 34.11 -14.88
N GLN A 524 -11.03 35.11 -15.20
CA GLN A 524 -12.32 35.35 -14.56
C GLN A 524 -13.41 35.78 -15.56
N ALA A 525 -14.66 35.51 -15.22
CA ALA A 525 -15.85 36.02 -15.90
C ALA A 525 -16.97 36.35 -14.91
N THR A 526 -17.86 37.26 -15.29
CA THR A 526 -19.10 37.50 -14.56
C THR A 526 -20.25 36.81 -15.28
N ILE A 527 -20.90 35.88 -14.61
CA ILE A 527 -22.08 35.15 -15.07
C ILE A 527 -23.33 35.89 -14.59
N ASP A 528 -24.25 36.16 -15.50
CA ASP A 528 -25.61 36.66 -15.20
C ASP A 528 -26.55 35.46 -15.11
N THR A 529 -27.08 35.16 -13.90
CA THR A 529 -28.01 34.04 -13.67
C THR A 529 -29.47 34.39 -13.98
N ASN A 530 -29.72 35.53 -14.63
CA ASN A 530 -31.05 35.99 -15.01
C ASN A 530 -31.81 34.95 -15.85
N GLY A 531 -32.99 34.57 -15.36
CA GLY A 531 -33.86 33.60 -16.01
C GLY A 531 -33.35 32.16 -16.03
N TRP A 532 -32.29 31.82 -15.27
CA TRP A 532 -31.91 30.43 -15.03
C TRP A 532 -33.00 29.73 -14.21
N SER A 533 -33.16 28.43 -14.42
CA SER A 533 -34.09 27.59 -13.64
C SER A 533 -33.59 27.43 -12.20
N GLU A 534 -34.49 27.05 -11.29
CA GLU A 534 -34.11 26.58 -9.96
C GLU A 534 -33.45 25.19 -10.06
N GLY A 535 -32.36 24.97 -9.32
CA GLY A 535 -31.60 23.71 -9.28
C GLY A 535 -30.15 23.83 -9.73
N GLN A 536 -29.56 22.68 -10.06
CA GLN A 536 -28.16 22.53 -10.45
C GLN A 536 -27.94 22.90 -11.93
N HIS A 537 -26.96 23.74 -12.18
CA HIS A 537 -26.46 24.14 -13.50
C HIS A 537 -24.99 23.77 -13.64
N ILE A 538 -24.54 23.45 -14.87
CA ILE A 538 -23.13 23.09 -15.14
C ILE A 538 -22.45 24.21 -15.90
N VAL A 539 -21.30 24.68 -15.41
CA VAL A 539 -20.45 25.66 -16.10
C VAL A 539 -19.19 24.97 -16.60
N PHE A 540 -19.07 24.86 -17.93
CA PHE A 540 -17.92 24.27 -18.61
C PHE A 540 -16.89 25.36 -18.92
N VAL A 541 -15.61 25.13 -18.68
CA VAL A 541 -14.51 26.07 -18.96
C VAL A 541 -13.41 25.42 -19.80
N ARG A 542 -12.83 26.16 -20.74
CA ARG A 542 -11.59 25.78 -21.44
C ARG A 542 -10.74 26.98 -21.84
N GLY A 543 -9.46 26.73 -22.12
CA GLY A 543 -8.52 27.71 -22.65
C GLY A 543 -8.10 27.47 -24.10
N GLN A 544 -7.58 28.52 -24.74
CA GLN A 544 -6.91 28.47 -26.04
C GLN A 544 -5.46 28.97 -25.92
N ASP A 545 -4.52 28.27 -26.54
CA ASP A 545 -3.11 28.70 -26.63
C ASP A 545 -2.87 29.74 -27.75
N ALA A 546 -1.66 30.29 -27.81
CA ALA A 546 -1.22 31.21 -28.87
C ALA A 546 -1.02 30.57 -30.26
N ALA A 547 -1.06 29.24 -30.38
CA ALA A 547 -1.08 28.53 -31.67
C ALA A 547 -2.53 28.35 -32.21
N GLY A 548 -3.54 28.56 -31.36
CA GLY A 548 -4.96 28.41 -31.66
C GLY A 548 -5.57 27.07 -31.23
N ASN A 549 -4.84 26.24 -30.49
CA ASN A 549 -5.32 24.97 -29.95
C ASN A 549 -6.23 25.22 -28.74
N TRP A 550 -7.41 24.60 -28.74
CA TRP A 550 -8.33 24.61 -27.60
C TRP A 550 -8.13 23.34 -26.77
N GLY A 551 -7.92 23.50 -25.47
CA GLY A 551 -7.72 22.39 -24.55
C GLY A 551 -9.01 21.68 -24.12
N ALA A 552 -8.84 20.75 -23.17
CA ALA A 552 -9.94 19.99 -22.58
C ALA A 552 -10.88 20.88 -21.76
N PHE A 553 -12.12 20.43 -21.61
CA PHE A 553 -13.05 21.05 -20.68
C PHE A 553 -12.82 20.52 -19.26
N SER A 554 -12.93 21.43 -18.29
CA SER A 554 -13.27 21.10 -16.92
C SER A 554 -14.58 21.81 -16.57
N ALA A 555 -15.31 21.32 -15.58
CA ALA A 555 -16.60 21.88 -15.18
C ALA A 555 -16.67 22.22 -13.70
N VAL A 556 -17.63 23.07 -13.34
CA VAL A 556 -18.02 23.38 -11.96
C VAL A 556 -19.54 23.55 -11.90
N PHE A 557 -20.15 23.18 -10.77
CA PHE A 557 -21.57 23.39 -10.55
C PHE A 557 -21.89 24.83 -10.12
N VAL A 558 -23.07 25.29 -10.51
CA VAL A 558 -23.71 26.52 -10.03
C VAL A 558 -25.11 26.15 -9.58
N TYR A 559 -25.48 26.47 -8.34
CA TYR A 559 -26.82 26.18 -7.82
C TYR A 559 -27.67 27.44 -7.79
N ILE A 560 -28.81 27.42 -8.48
CA ILE A 560 -29.76 28.53 -8.51
C ILE A 560 -30.91 28.22 -7.57
N ASP A 561 -31.21 29.16 -6.67
CA ASP A 561 -32.29 29.06 -5.70
C ASP A 561 -33.20 30.28 -5.78
N ASN A 562 -34.50 30.07 -5.95
CA ASN A 562 -35.49 31.15 -5.98
C ASN A 562 -36.32 31.25 -4.67
N GLY A 563 -35.77 30.75 -3.56
CA GLY A 563 -36.46 30.59 -2.28
C GLY A 563 -37.13 29.22 -2.12
N GLY A 564 -36.57 28.21 -2.79
CA GLY A 564 -36.81 26.79 -2.56
C GLY A 564 -35.90 26.27 -1.45
N GLN A 565 -36.15 25.05 -0.99
CA GLN A 565 -35.37 24.48 0.11
C GLN A 565 -34.01 24.03 -0.46
N ILE A 566 -32.89 24.53 0.06
CA ILE A 566 -31.56 24.29 -0.54
C ILE A 566 -30.90 23.03 0.01
N PRO A 567 -30.45 22.08 -0.85
CA PRO A 567 -29.77 20.86 -0.42
C PRO A 567 -28.43 21.20 0.22
N TYR A 568 -28.11 20.55 1.33
CA TYR A 568 -26.86 20.75 2.06
C TYR A 568 -26.48 19.51 2.89
N THR A 569 -25.21 19.42 3.24
CA THR A 569 -24.67 18.38 4.11
C THR A 569 -24.76 18.87 5.55
N ILE A 570 -25.54 18.18 6.37
CA ILE A 570 -25.68 18.46 7.80
C ILE A 570 -24.40 18.02 8.52
N PHE A 571 -23.92 16.81 8.21
CA PHE A 571 -22.58 16.35 8.53
C PHE A 571 -22.15 15.20 7.62
N GLU A 572 -20.85 14.99 7.55
CA GLU A 572 -20.19 13.84 6.93
C GLU A 572 -19.15 13.28 7.92
N ALA A 573 -18.77 12.02 7.72
CA ALA A 573 -17.73 11.32 8.47
C ALA A 573 -17.23 10.11 7.67
N ASP A 574 -15.93 10.10 7.39
CA ASP A 574 -15.23 9.07 6.61
C ASP A 574 -14.33 8.18 7.49
N PHE A 575 -14.12 8.58 8.75
CA PHE A 575 -13.29 7.90 9.74
C PHE A 575 -11.86 7.56 9.26
N ASN A 576 -11.34 8.22 8.23
CA ASN A 576 -10.07 7.87 7.59
C ASN A 576 -8.85 8.25 8.42
N ILE A 577 -9.01 9.21 9.33
CA ILE A 577 -7.93 9.71 10.19
C ILE A 577 -8.32 9.60 11.68
N ASN A 578 -9.58 9.91 12.02
CA ASN A 578 -10.05 9.95 13.41
C ASN A 578 -11.50 9.41 13.52
N THR A 579 -12.27 9.79 14.55
CA THR A 579 -13.66 9.33 14.76
C THR A 579 -14.73 10.33 14.30
N ASP A 580 -14.37 11.45 13.67
CA ASP A 580 -15.27 12.54 13.24
C ASP A 580 -16.27 12.96 14.32
N GLY A 581 -15.76 13.13 15.55
CA GLY A 581 -16.55 13.53 16.72
C GLY A 581 -17.49 12.45 17.27
N PHE A 582 -17.47 11.23 16.74
CA PHE A 582 -18.18 10.10 17.35
C PHE A 582 -17.46 9.61 18.62
N ILE A 583 -18.26 9.27 19.63
CA ILE A 583 -17.82 8.75 20.94
C ILE A 583 -18.48 7.39 21.15
N TYR A 584 -17.69 6.37 21.50
CA TYR A 584 -18.23 5.04 21.80
C TYR A 584 -19.01 5.02 23.12
N ALA A 585 -20.13 4.32 23.13
CA ALA A 585 -20.92 4.01 24.31
C ALA A 585 -21.38 2.53 24.30
N ASP A 586 -21.30 1.91 25.48
CA ASP A 586 -21.80 0.56 25.77
C ASP A 586 -23.30 0.62 26.17
N ASP A 587 -24.00 -0.51 26.04
CA ASP A 587 -25.44 -0.68 26.34
C ASP A 587 -26.40 0.33 25.64
N THR A 588 -26.07 0.73 24.41
CA THR A 588 -26.78 1.80 23.68
C THR A 588 -28.14 1.41 23.09
N PHE A 589 -28.38 0.13 22.79
CA PHE A 589 -29.56 -0.32 22.05
C PHE A 589 -30.45 -1.28 22.85
N ARG A 590 -31.75 -1.25 22.53
CA ARG A 590 -32.80 -2.15 23.06
C ARG A 590 -32.90 -2.23 24.61
N GLY A 591 -32.22 -1.35 25.34
CA GLY A 591 -32.21 -1.30 26.80
C GLY A 591 -31.45 -2.47 27.43
N THR A 592 -30.32 -2.86 26.84
CA THR A 592 -29.41 -3.84 27.44
C THR A 592 -28.77 -3.31 28.74
N GLY A 593 -28.11 -4.21 29.46
CA GLY A 593 -27.45 -3.92 30.74
C GLY A 593 -26.33 -4.92 30.98
N ALA A 594 -25.53 -5.16 29.94
CA ALA A 594 -24.45 -6.14 29.87
C ALA A 594 -23.11 -5.41 29.65
N PRO A 595 -22.66 -4.56 30.60
CA PRO A 595 -21.47 -3.76 30.42
C PRO A 595 -20.22 -4.63 30.31
N ALA A 596 -19.28 -4.19 29.47
CA ALA A 596 -18.06 -4.90 29.08
C ALA A 596 -18.26 -6.18 28.24
N TYR A 597 -19.42 -6.32 27.58
CA TYR A 597 -19.64 -7.32 26.51
C TYR A 597 -19.78 -6.70 25.11
N ALA A 598 -19.55 -5.39 25.00
CA ALA A 598 -19.38 -4.69 23.75
C ALA A 598 -18.19 -3.71 23.83
N GLU A 599 -17.43 -3.60 22.74
CA GLU A 599 -16.33 -2.65 22.59
C GLU A 599 -16.48 -1.89 21.26
N GLY A 600 -15.94 -0.67 21.22
CA GLY A 600 -15.87 0.13 20.01
C GLY A 600 -14.44 0.56 19.73
N THR A 601 -13.98 0.27 18.51
CA THR A 601 -12.63 0.61 18.05
C THR A 601 -12.73 1.34 16.72
N ARG A 602 -12.02 2.45 16.56
CA ARG A 602 -11.81 3.07 15.25
C ARG A 602 -10.62 2.38 14.58
N THR A 603 -10.83 1.76 13.43
CA THR A 603 -9.77 1.10 12.68
C THR A 603 -9.13 2.08 11.69
N ALA A 604 -7.81 2.01 11.54
CA ALA A 604 -7.08 2.83 10.56
C ALA A 604 -7.25 2.36 9.11
N SER A 605 -7.62 1.09 8.96
CA SER A 605 -7.89 0.40 7.70
C SER A 605 -9.06 -0.59 7.89
N GLY A 606 -9.64 -1.09 6.80
CA GLY A 606 -10.72 -2.08 6.86
C GLY A 606 -12.13 -1.51 6.96
N GLY A 607 -12.30 -0.21 6.72
CA GLY A 607 -13.59 0.37 6.32
C GLY A 607 -14.01 -0.02 4.91
N PHE A 608 -15.01 0.68 4.38
CA PHE A 608 -15.41 0.59 2.97
C PHE A 608 -14.38 1.28 2.09
N SER A 609 -13.83 2.41 2.56
CA SER A 609 -12.75 3.15 1.91
C SER A 609 -11.81 3.72 2.97
N GLY A 610 -10.78 2.95 3.32
CA GLY A 610 -9.80 3.34 4.35
C GLY A 610 -10.22 2.94 5.77
N GLY A 611 -10.40 3.91 6.65
CA GLY A 611 -10.71 3.71 8.08
C GLY A 611 -12.19 3.39 8.35
N GLY A 612 -12.54 3.09 9.61
CA GLY A 612 -13.94 2.80 9.96
C GLY A 612 -14.22 2.74 11.46
N LEU A 613 -15.50 2.85 11.83
CA LEU A 613 -15.96 2.65 13.20
C LEU A 613 -16.47 1.22 13.40
N GLN A 614 -15.69 0.41 14.11
CA GLN A 614 -16.05 -0.94 14.50
C GLN A 614 -16.81 -0.94 15.83
N VAL A 615 -17.83 -1.79 15.94
CA VAL A 615 -18.37 -2.29 17.22
C VAL A 615 -18.29 -3.80 17.24
N THR A 616 -17.58 -4.36 18.22
CA THR A 616 -17.57 -5.80 18.54
C THR A 616 -18.55 -6.06 19.68
N VAL A 617 -19.31 -7.16 19.60
CA VAL A 617 -20.19 -7.64 20.68
C VAL A 617 -19.96 -9.14 20.89
N GLY A 618 -19.79 -9.56 22.15
CA GLY A 618 -19.50 -10.95 22.53
C GLY A 618 -18.00 -11.24 22.66
N GLY A 619 -17.57 -12.49 22.40
CA GLY A 619 -16.15 -12.88 22.28
C GLY A 619 -15.29 -12.99 23.56
N ILE A 620 -15.76 -12.52 24.71
CA ILE A 620 -14.87 -12.25 25.87
C ILE A 620 -14.75 -13.42 26.89
N ASP A 621 -15.77 -14.25 27.06
CA ASP A 621 -15.77 -15.33 28.07
C ASP A 621 -16.73 -16.50 27.75
N ASN A 622 -16.79 -17.52 28.62
CA ASN A 622 -17.77 -18.62 28.52
C ASN A 622 -19.00 -18.39 29.43
N ALA A 623 -19.56 -17.18 29.47
CA ALA A 623 -20.80 -16.87 30.18
C ALA A 623 -21.99 -16.68 29.22
N ASP A 624 -23.16 -17.13 29.66
CA ASP A 624 -24.46 -16.88 29.03
C ASP A 624 -24.86 -15.41 29.25
N ILE A 625 -24.82 -14.58 28.21
CA ILE A 625 -25.16 -13.15 28.26
C ILE A 625 -26.36 -12.85 27.37
N PHE A 626 -27.44 -12.38 27.99
CA PHE A 626 -28.72 -12.08 27.33
C PHE A 626 -28.82 -10.60 26.98
N GLY A 627 -28.81 -10.29 25.68
CA GLY A 627 -28.93 -8.92 25.18
C GLY A 627 -27.68 -8.08 25.47
N MET A 628 -26.84 -7.91 24.45
CA MET A 628 -25.66 -7.06 24.49
C MET A 628 -25.77 -6.01 23.38
N SER A 629 -25.28 -4.80 23.61
CA SER A 629 -25.16 -3.80 22.54
C SER A 629 -24.07 -2.78 22.82
N GLY A 630 -23.50 -2.24 21.74
CA GLY A 630 -22.60 -1.11 21.76
C GLY A 630 -22.87 -0.21 20.55
N GLY A 631 -22.47 1.05 20.64
CA GLY A 631 -22.64 1.98 19.52
C GLY A 631 -21.81 3.25 19.62
N TRP A 632 -21.50 3.80 18.46
CA TRP A 632 -20.85 5.09 18.30
C TRP A 632 -21.91 6.19 18.23
N GLN A 633 -21.79 7.16 19.13
CA GLN A 633 -22.71 8.29 19.32
C GLN A 633 -22.10 9.59 18.76
N ARG A 634 -22.87 10.36 17.98
CA ARG A 634 -22.57 11.75 17.64
C ARG A 634 -23.79 12.63 17.89
N SER A 635 -23.57 13.80 18.49
CA SER A 635 -24.61 14.82 18.68
C SER A 635 -24.50 15.89 17.60
N VAL A 636 -25.64 16.34 17.07
CA VAL A 636 -25.74 17.32 15.99
C VAL A 636 -26.75 18.39 16.39
N THR A 637 -26.35 19.65 16.38
CA THR A 637 -27.24 20.79 16.65
C THR A 637 -27.67 21.42 15.33
N LEU A 638 -28.96 21.35 15.01
CA LEU A 638 -29.56 22.10 13.91
C LEU A 638 -29.97 23.50 14.39
N SER A 639 -29.33 24.56 13.89
CA SER A 639 -29.71 25.95 14.22
C SER A 639 -31.05 26.37 13.60
N ALA A 640 -31.37 25.81 12.43
CA ALA A 640 -32.60 26.01 11.66
C ALA A 640 -33.26 24.65 11.32
N PRO A 641 -34.56 24.61 10.94
CA PRO A 641 -35.20 23.38 10.51
C PRO A 641 -34.57 22.81 9.23
N ALA A 642 -34.38 21.49 9.20
CA ALA A 642 -33.95 20.76 8.02
C ALA A 642 -35.14 19.94 7.46
N PHE A 643 -35.31 19.94 6.15
CA PHE A 643 -36.40 19.30 5.45
C PHE A 643 -35.88 18.12 4.63
N ASP A 644 -36.72 17.10 4.43
CA ASP A 644 -36.42 15.90 3.65
C ASP A 644 -34.99 15.34 3.90
N VAL A 645 -34.66 15.19 5.19
CA VAL A 645 -33.34 14.76 5.67
C VAL A 645 -33.13 13.29 5.32
N ASN A 646 -32.01 12.99 4.66
CA ASN A 646 -31.61 11.63 4.28
C ASN A 646 -30.29 11.26 4.97
N LEU A 647 -30.31 10.16 5.71
CA LEU A 647 -29.14 9.52 6.30
C LEU A 647 -28.68 8.38 5.40
N SER A 648 -27.39 8.32 5.10
CA SER A 648 -26.76 7.18 4.43
C SER A 648 -25.45 6.78 5.12
N PHE A 649 -25.12 5.50 5.09
CA PHE A 649 -23.81 4.99 5.53
C PHE A 649 -23.53 3.59 4.98
N ASN A 650 -22.26 3.27 4.82
CA ASN A 650 -21.81 1.93 4.46
C ASN A 650 -21.66 1.10 5.74
N TYR A 651 -22.05 -0.17 5.69
CA TYR A 651 -21.86 -1.09 6.80
C TYR A 651 -21.49 -2.49 6.33
N ASN A 652 -20.73 -3.21 7.17
CA ASN A 652 -20.52 -4.64 7.03
C ASN A 652 -20.78 -5.30 8.39
N LEU A 653 -21.83 -6.12 8.47
CA LEU A 653 -22.18 -6.91 9.65
C LEU A 653 -21.66 -8.34 9.47
N THR A 654 -20.84 -8.80 10.42
CA THR A 654 -20.26 -10.14 10.48
C THR A 654 -20.65 -10.84 11.77
N GLN A 655 -20.91 -12.14 11.70
CA GLN A 655 -21.26 -13.02 12.81
C GLN A 655 -20.40 -14.29 12.74
N ALA A 656 -19.81 -14.71 13.86
CA ALA A 656 -19.03 -15.94 13.96
C ALA A 656 -19.84 -17.19 13.56
N SER A 657 -19.11 -18.27 13.22
CA SER A 657 -19.67 -19.57 12.79
C SER A 657 -20.55 -20.27 13.83
N ASP A 658 -20.35 -19.92 15.10
CA ASP A 658 -20.72 -20.74 16.26
C ASP A 658 -22.02 -20.27 16.94
N TYR A 659 -22.75 -19.35 16.32
CA TYR A 659 -24.07 -18.91 16.81
C TYR A 659 -25.19 -19.92 16.48
N GLU A 660 -26.02 -20.19 17.47
CA GLU A 660 -27.16 -21.09 17.39
C GLU A 660 -28.37 -20.50 16.65
N SER A 661 -29.27 -21.37 16.20
CA SER A 661 -30.40 -20.97 15.32
C SER A 661 -31.46 -20.05 15.96
N ASP A 662 -31.42 -19.87 17.27
CA ASP A 662 -32.23 -18.94 18.05
C ASP A 662 -31.46 -17.67 18.50
N GLU A 663 -30.20 -17.54 18.05
CA GLU A 663 -29.34 -16.38 18.25
C GLU A 663 -29.25 -15.53 16.97
N PHE A 664 -29.04 -14.24 17.13
CA PHE A 664 -28.96 -13.28 16.04
C PHE A 664 -28.23 -12.00 16.41
N SER A 665 -27.64 -11.38 15.39
CA SER A 665 -26.91 -10.12 15.47
C SER A 665 -27.55 -9.12 14.52
N GLN A 666 -27.66 -7.86 14.96
CA GLN A 666 -28.33 -6.78 14.23
C GLN A 666 -27.45 -5.54 14.16
N ALA A 667 -27.21 -5.06 12.94
CA ALA A 667 -26.77 -3.69 12.73
C ALA A 667 -27.95 -2.75 12.99
N LEU A 668 -27.74 -1.73 13.82
CA LEU A 668 -28.76 -0.80 14.27
C LEU A 668 -28.30 0.64 14.08
N VAL A 669 -29.26 1.51 13.80
CA VAL A 669 -29.09 2.97 13.87
C VAL A 669 -30.29 3.58 14.59
N SER A 670 -30.05 4.57 15.43
CA SER A 670 -31.11 5.35 16.09
C SER A 670 -30.86 6.85 16.04
N VAL A 671 -31.96 7.60 16.04
CA VAL A 671 -31.98 9.06 16.20
C VAL A 671 -32.87 9.37 17.39
N ASP A 672 -32.32 10.00 18.43
CA ASP A 672 -32.98 10.24 19.73
C ASP A 672 -33.62 8.98 20.35
N GLY A 673 -32.99 7.82 20.13
CA GLY A 673 -33.47 6.51 20.59
C GLY A 673 -34.60 5.89 19.75
N VAL A 674 -35.02 6.53 18.65
CA VAL A 674 -35.91 5.93 17.65
C VAL A 674 -35.09 5.13 16.65
N LEU A 675 -35.35 3.83 16.54
CA LEU A 675 -34.66 2.93 15.61
C LEU A 675 -35.13 3.12 14.17
N TYR A 676 -34.19 3.08 13.23
CA TYR A 676 -34.45 3.02 11.79
C TYR A 676 -33.83 1.75 11.20
N GLY A 677 -34.44 1.23 10.13
CA GLY A 677 -34.07 -0.07 9.58
C GLY A 677 -34.60 -0.31 8.17
N SER A 678 -34.15 -1.41 7.57
CA SER A 678 -34.39 -1.70 6.15
C SER A 678 -35.85 -2.07 5.89
N GLY A 679 -36.53 -1.26 5.08
CA GLY A 679 -37.93 -1.47 4.69
C GLY A 679 -38.92 -1.21 5.83
N ALA A 680 -39.41 -2.28 6.46
CA ALA A 680 -40.38 -2.22 7.56
C ALA A 680 -39.80 -2.72 8.91
N ASN A 681 -38.49 -2.98 8.95
CA ASN A 681 -37.78 -3.48 10.12
C ASN A 681 -37.30 -2.34 11.04
N ASP A 682 -37.07 -2.64 12.31
CA ASP A 682 -36.42 -1.73 13.28
C ASP A 682 -34.89 -1.97 13.38
N TYR A 683 -34.32 -2.60 12.35
CA TYR A 683 -32.89 -2.91 12.23
C TYR A 683 -32.42 -2.75 10.78
N VAL A 684 -31.16 -2.39 10.60
CA VAL A 684 -30.50 -2.16 9.30
C VAL A 684 -30.29 -3.49 8.58
N ALA A 685 -29.64 -4.43 9.27
CA ALA A 685 -29.43 -5.80 8.82
C ALA A 685 -29.53 -6.76 10.00
N GLN A 686 -29.83 -8.03 9.73
CA GLN A 686 -29.84 -9.09 10.73
C GLN A 686 -29.22 -10.36 10.15
N ILE A 687 -28.30 -10.96 10.90
CA ILE A 687 -27.83 -12.33 10.67
C ILE A 687 -28.39 -13.20 11.80
N VAL A 688 -28.93 -14.36 11.44
CA VAL A 688 -29.41 -15.39 12.38
C VAL A 688 -28.41 -16.54 12.37
N GLY A 689 -28.08 -17.06 13.54
CA GLY A 689 -27.09 -18.13 13.70
C GLY A 689 -27.43 -19.37 12.88
N ASN A 690 -26.38 -20.06 12.41
CA ASN A 690 -26.52 -21.16 11.46
C ASN A 690 -26.82 -22.52 12.13
N GLY A 691 -26.80 -22.59 13.46
CA GLY A 691 -27.03 -23.83 14.22
C GLY A 691 -25.78 -24.70 14.38
N ASN A 692 -24.62 -24.05 14.50
CA ASN A 692 -23.30 -24.59 14.83
C ASN A 692 -22.83 -25.67 13.87
N GLY A 693 -22.59 -25.27 12.62
CA GLY A 693 -21.99 -26.13 11.60
C GLY A 693 -21.66 -25.49 10.24
N GLY A 694 -21.84 -24.17 10.08
CA GLY A 694 -21.45 -23.41 8.90
C GLY A 694 -20.26 -22.46 9.17
N GLY A 695 -19.71 -21.86 8.11
CA GLY A 695 -18.69 -20.81 8.26
C GLY A 695 -19.28 -19.50 8.81
N ALA A 696 -18.40 -18.57 9.19
CA ALA A 696 -18.79 -17.21 9.57
C ALA A 696 -19.67 -16.57 8.48
N GLN A 697 -20.62 -15.75 8.91
CA GLN A 697 -21.60 -15.10 8.04
C GLN A 697 -21.30 -13.60 7.99
N SER A 698 -21.42 -13.00 6.81
CA SER A 698 -21.24 -11.56 6.61
C SER A 698 -22.30 -11.04 5.64
N THR A 699 -22.70 -9.77 5.78
CA THR A 699 -23.50 -9.07 4.76
C THR A 699 -22.69 -8.65 3.54
N GLY A 700 -21.36 -8.73 3.61
CA GLY A 700 -20.47 -7.87 2.83
C GLY A 700 -20.69 -6.40 3.15
N TRP A 701 -20.00 -5.52 2.42
CA TRP A 701 -20.29 -4.10 2.44
C TRP A 701 -21.64 -3.81 1.75
N GLN A 702 -22.49 -3.07 2.44
CA GLN A 702 -23.83 -2.66 1.99
C GLN A 702 -24.04 -1.18 2.30
N LEU A 703 -24.78 -0.47 1.45
CA LEU A 703 -25.21 0.90 1.71
C LEU A 703 -26.59 0.89 2.39
N PHE A 704 -26.69 1.47 3.58
CA PHE A 704 -27.97 1.80 4.19
C PHE A 704 -28.39 3.22 3.82
N GLN A 705 -29.70 3.43 3.59
CA GLN A 705 -30.29 4.76 3.41
C GLN A 705 -31.63 4.85 4.16
N ALA A 706 -31.86 5.96 4.86
CA ALA A 706 -33.12 6.26 5.53
C ALA A 706 -33.49 7.74 5.40
N ASN A 707 -34.72 8.00 4.95
CA ASN A 707 -35.32 9.32 5.01
C ASN A 707 -35.90 9.56 6.41
N LEU A 708 -35.36 10.57 7.10
CA LEU A 708 -35.79 11.00 8.44
C LEU A 708 -36.94 12.04 8.37
N GLY A 709 -37.27 12.51 7.17
CA GLY A 709 -38.28 13.55 6.94
C GLY A 709 -37.80 14.92 7.41
N ASN A 710 -38.69 15.71 8.03
CA ASN A 710 -38.36 17.06 8.45
C ASN A 710 -37.93 17.08 9.92
N LEU A 711 -36.70 17.54 10.18
CA LEU A 711 -36.15 17.80 11.50
C LEU A 711 -36.33 19.29 11.85
N ALA A 712 -36.64 19.58 13.11
CA ALA A 712 -36.76 20.96 13.58
C ALA A 712 -35.38 21.49 13.99
N ALA A 713 -35.24 22.81 14.22
CA ALA A 713 -34.09 23.32 14.94
C ALA A 713 -34.02 22.71 16.35
N GLY A 714 -32.85 22.21 16.76
CA GLY A 714 -32.64 21.49 18.01
C GLY A 714 -31.45 20.54 17.98
N ASP A 715 -31.18 19.93 19.13
CA ASP A 715 -30.12 18.93 19.30
C ASP A 715 -30.65 17.52 19.00
N TYR A 716 -29.91 16.75 18.20
CA TYR A 716 -30.21 15.37 17.82
C TYR A 716 -29.05 14.46 18.19
N SER A 717 -29.35 13.27 18.73
CA SER A 717 -28.36 12.25 19.04
C SER A 717 -28.48 11.07 18.07
N PHE A 718 -27.46 10.90 17.24
CA PHE A 718 -27.33 9.75 16.34
C PHE A 718 -26.48 8.67 17.02
N VAL A 719 -26.93 7.42 16.95
CA VAL A 719 -26.17 6.27 17.46
C VAL A 719 -26.20 5.15 16.43
N PHE A 720 -25.03 4.64 16.05
CA PHE A 720 -24.84 3.54 15.09
C PHE A 720 -24.10 2.40 15.77
N GLY A 721 -24.49 1.15 15.54
CA GLY A 721 -23.77 0.03 16.14
C GLY A 721 -24.50 -1.30 16.06
N LEU A 722 -24.30 -2.11 17.08
CA LEU A 722 -24.57 -3.54 17.06
C LEU A 722 -25.40 -3.97 18.27
N TYR A 723 -26.38 -4.82 18.04
CA TYR A 723 -27.08 -5.59 19.07
C TYR A 723 -26.94 -7.08 18.79
N ASN A 724 -26.77 -7.87 19.85
CA ASN A 724 -26.86 -9.32 19.79
C ASN A 724 -27.80 -9.81 20.92
N ASN A 725 -28.68 -10.78 20.63
CA ASN A 725 -29.72 -11.20 21.57
C ASN A 725 -29.25 -12.18 22.65
N LEU A 726 -28.27 -13.03 22.34
CA LEU A 726 -27.74 -14.06 23.20
C LEU A 726 -26.36 -14.51 22.71
N LYS A 727 -25.48 -14.74 23.69
CA LYS A 727 -24.21 -15.46 23.57
C LYS A 727 -24.15 -16.48 24.71
N THR A 728 -23.64 -17.67 24.45
CA THR A 728 -23.36 -18.75 25.40
C THR A 728 -21.87 -19.18 25.44
N TYR A 729 -21.09 -18.97 24.38
CA TYR A 729 -19.66 -19.37 24.29
C TYR A 729 -18.70 -18.19 24.05
N ASN A 730 -17.39 -18.41 24.22
CA ASN A 730 -16.37 -17.36 24.05
C ASN A 730 -15.96 -17.08 22.60
N ASN A 731 -16.27 -17.98 21.66
CA ASN A 731 -16.01 -17.83 20.24
C ASN A 731 -17.19 -17.19 19.47
N GLU A 732 -18.32 -16.97 20.13
CA GLU A 732 -19.45 -16.19 19.62
C GLU A 732 -19.15 -14.69 19.74
N SER A 733 -18.60 -14.14 18.67
CA SER A 733 -18.43 -12.71 18.47
C SER A 733 -19.17 -12.24 17.22
N SER A 734 -19.73 -11.04 17.32
CA SER A 734 -20.34 -10.31 16.23
C SER A 734 -19.64 -8.98 16.06
N VAL A 735 -19.47 -8.54 14.82
CA VAL A 735 -18.79 -7.28 14.48
C VAL A 735 -19.65 -6.52 13.48
N VAL A 736 -19.82 -5.21 13.68
CA VAL A 736 -20.24 -4.31 12.60
C VAL A 736 -19.15 -3.27 12.40
N VAL A 737 -18.76 -3.04 11.16
CA VAL A 737 -17.96 -1.87 10.77
C VAL A 737 -18.88 -0.91 10.03
N ILE A 738 -18.79 0.37 10.38
CA ILE A 738 -19.59 1.47 9.82
C ILE A 738 -18.61 2.47 9.20
N ASP A 739 -18.93 2.96 8.00
CA ASP A 739 -18.09 3.87 7.23
C ASP A 739 -18.94 4.83 6.36
N ASN A 740 -18.36 5.95 5.91
CA ASN A 740 -18.96 6.96 5.05
C ASN A 740 -20.35 7.41 5.51
N VAL A 741 -20.45 7.86 6.77
CA VAL A 741 -21.72 8.33 7.35
C VAL A 741 -21.99 9.75 6.86
N MET A 742 -23.01 9.89 6.01
CA MET A 742 -23.44 11.17 5.46
C MET A 742 -24.89 11.46 5.86
N LEU A 743 -25.13 12.67 6.37
CA LEU A 743 -26.47 13.19 6.63
C LEU A 743 -26.70 14.42 5.76
N THR A 744 -27.58 14.31 4.77
CA THR A 744 -28.00 15.42 3.90
C THR A 744 -29.41 15.86 4.23
N GLY A 745 -29.78 17.07 3.83
CA GLY A 745 -31.15 17.55 3.91
C GLY A 745 -31.29 18.87 3.16
N PHE A 746 -32.43 19.53 3.29
CA PHE A 746 -32.68 20.83 2.68
C PHE A 746 -32.94 21.89 3.76
N SER A 747 -32.39 23.10 3.65
CA SER A 747 -32.68 24.21 4.58
C SER A 747 -33.60 25.27 3.95
N ASP A 748 -34.14 26.19 4.75
CA ASP A 748 -34.83 27.40 4.25
C ASP A 748 -33.89 28.57 3.93
N GLY A 749 -32.57 28.31 3.84
CA GLY A 749 -31.58 29.21 3.24
C GLY A 749 -31.16 30.42 4.08
N ALA A 750 -31.62 30.54 5.34
CA ALA A 750 -31.31 31.69 6.18
C ALA A 750 -29.83 31.74 6.62
N ASP A 751 -29.22 30.59 6.91
CA ASP A 751 -27.97 30.47 7.66
C ASP A 751 -27.03 29.36 7.11
N LEU A 752 -26.83 29.22 5.79
CA LEU A 752 -25.83 28.30 5.22
C LEU A 752 -24.59 29.01 4.65
N VAL A 753 -23.47 28.31 4.58
CA VAL A 753 -22.16 28.79 4.12
C VAL A 753 -21.46 27.69 3.32
N THR A 754 -20.71 28.09 2.28
CA THR A 754 -19.80 27.19 1.55
C THR A 754 -18.48 27.03 2.30
N VAL A 755 -18.07 25.79 2.55
CA VAL A 755 -16.77 25.48 3.16
C VAL A 755 -15.65 25.89 2.21
N PRO A 756 -14.71 26.76 2.64
CA PRO A 756 -13.61 27.22 1.78
C PRO A 756 -12.60 26.11 1.53
N ASP A 757 -11.92 26.15 0.39
CA ASP A 757 -10.71 25.35 0.18
C ASP A 757 -9.57 25.99 0.99
N VAL A 758 -9.03 25.22 1.92
CA VAL A 758 -7.90 25.60 2.79
C VAL A 758 -6.78 24.56 2.76
N ALA A 759 -6.88 23.51 1.94
CA ALA A 759 -5.80 22.55 1.76
C ALA A 759 -4.57 23.23 1.12
N GLY A 760 -3.38 22.94 1.64
CA GLY A 760 -2.14 23.60 1.22
C GLY A 760 -1.96 25.04 1.70
N MET A 761 -2.84 25.58 2.55
CA MET A 761 -2.64 26.87 3.24
C MET A 761 -1.91 26.71 4.58
N ASP A 762 -1.17 27.73 5.01
CA ASP A 762 -0.71 27.84 6.40
C ASP A 762 -1.91 27.80 7.36
N GLN A 763 -1.82 27.08 8.49
CA GLN A 763 -2.91 26.90 9.45
C GLN A 763 -3.56 28.24 9.85
N ALA A 764 -2.77 29.26 10.17
CA ALA A 764 -3.29 30.57 10.58
C ALA A 764 -4.05 31.31 9.44
N ALA A 765 -3.75 31.00 8.17
CA ALA A 765 -4.48 31.50 7.02
C ALA A 765 -5.77 30.69 6.77
N ALA A 766 -5.70 29.36 6.94
CA ALA A 766 -6.86 28.47 6.90
C ALA A 766 -7.91 28.83 7.97
N GLU A 767 -7.50 28.97 9.23
CA GLU A 767 -8.36 29.39 10.34
C GLU A 767 -9.01 30.75 10.06
N ALA A 768 -8.25 31.71 9.50
CA ALA A 768 -8.79 33.02 9.13
C ALA A 768 -9.81 32.92 7.97
N ALA A 769 -9.56 32.08 6.97
CA ALA A 769 -10.48 31.87 5.84
C ALA A 769 -11.79 31.20 6.28
N ILE A 770 -11.72 30.23 7.21
CA ILE A 770 -12.89 29.59 7.83
C ILE A 770 -13.72 30.62 8.61
N ILE A 771 -13.07 31.48 9.41
CA ILE A 771 -13.76 32.50 10.23
C ILE A 771 -14.35 33.63 9.36
N ASP A 772 -13.71 34.03 8.26
CA ASP A 772 -14.18 35.11 7.38
C ASP A 772 -15.52 34.77 6.68
N VAL A 773 -15.82 33.47 6.52
CA VAL A 773 -17.11 32.99 5.99
C VAL A 773 -18.15 32.66 7.08
N GLU A 774 -17.91 33.01 8.34
CA GLU A 774 -18.78 32.71 9.51
C GLU A 774 -18.83 31.22 9.92
N LEU A 775 -17.86 30.40 9.52
CA LEU A 775 -17.68 29.05 10.07
C LEU A 775 -16.83 29.06 11.35
N THR A 776 -16.81 27.94 12.07
CA THR A 776 -15.91 27.75 13.22
C THR A 776 -14.78 26.78 12.86
N VAL A 777 -13.59 27.04 13.41
CA VAL A 777 -12.50 26.07 13.37
C VAL A 777 -12.88 24.92 14.31
N GLY A 778 -12.90 23.71 13.77
CA GLY A 778 -13.24 22.49 14.48
C GLY A 778 -12.05 21.86 15.18
N THR A 779 -11.97 20.54 15.13
CA THR A 779 -10.81 19.78 15.60
C THR A 779 -9.61 20.05 14.71
N VAL A 780 -8.57 20.69 15.24
CA VAL A 780 -7.26 20.73 14.59
C VAL A 780 -6.46 19.52 15.08
N SER A 781 -6.28 18.55 14.19
CA SER A 781 -5.38 17.41 14.36
C SER A 781 -4.06 17.67 13.65
N THR A 782 -3.01 16.96 14.05
CA THR A 782 -1.68 17.12 13.46
C THR A 782 -1.10 15.76 13.08
N THR A 783 -0.37 15.70 11.97
CA THR A 783 0.36 14.50 11.54
C THR A 783 1.65 14.88 10.82
N ASN A 784 2.62 13.99 10.79
CA ASN A 784 3.86 14.22 10.05
C ASN A 784 3.65 14.01 8.54
N SER A 785 4.34 14.81 7.74
CA SER A 785 4.34 14.68 6.28
C SER A 785 5.73 14.99 5.71
N SER A 786 6.24 14.07 4.90
CA SER A 786 7.49 14.26 4.15
C SER A 786 7.32 15.16 2.91
N THR A 787 6.08 15.47 2.51
CA THR A 787 5.74 16.20 1.28
C THR A 787 5.04 17.54 1.54
N VAL A 788 4.32 17.69 2.64
CA VAL A 788 3.64 18.93 3.04
C VAL A 788 4.46 19.64 4.13
N PRO A 789 4.90 20.90 3.94
CA PRO A 789 5.69 21.64 4.94
C PRO A 789 5.01 21.75 6.31
N PRO A 790 5.76 21.90 7.42
CA PRO A 790 5.17 22.13 8.74
C PRO A 790 4.26 23.37 8.76
N ASP A 791 3.26 23.33 9.65
CA ASP A 791 2.21 24.33 9.83
C ASP A 791 1.26 24.53 8.63
N VAL A 792 1.34 23.68 7.58
CA VAL A 792 0.45 23.71 6.40
C VAL A 792 -0.65 22.64 6.52
N VAL A 793 -1.88 23.00 6.15
CA VAL A 793 -3.04 22.09 6.13
C VAL A 793 -2.84 21.01 5.05
N ILE A 794 -2.89 19.75 5.46
CA ILE A 794 -2.87 18.56 4.60
C ILE A 794 -4.28 18.30 4.05
N SER A 795 -5.29 18.33 4.90
CA SER A 795 -6.70 18.08 4.55
C SER A 795 -7.67 18.74 5.51
N GLN A 796 -8.95 18.76 5.12
CA GLN A 796 -10.07 19.39 5.84
C GLN A 796 -11.32 18.51 5.79
N ASN A 797 -12.18 18.61 6.79
CA ASN A 797 -13.52 18.01 6.81
C ASN A 797 -14.53 19.03 7.37
N PRO A 798 -15.62 19.39 6.67
CA PRO A 798 -16.03 18.91 5.34
C PRO A 798 -15.15 19.38 4.18
N ALA A 799 -15.29 18.69 3.05
CA ALA A 799 -14.55 19.00 1.83
C ALA A 799 -14.83 20.43 1.32
N ALA A 800 -13.87 20.98 0.58
CA ALA A 800 -14.01 22.28 -0.05
C ALA A 800 -15.22 22.33 -1.00
N GLY A 801 -15.99 23.43 -0.96
CA GLY A 801 -17.22 23.58 -1.74
C GLY A 801 -18.47 22.97 -1.10
N THR A 802 -18.34 22.15 -0.04
CA THR A 802 -19.49 21.59 0.68
C THR A 802 -20.34 22.69 1.31
N LEU A 803 -21.66 22.51 1.31
CA LEU A 803 -22.62 23.46 1.88
C LEU A 803 -22.99 23.01 3.30
N VAL A 804 -22.70 23.85 4.29
CA VAL A 804 -22.94 23.59 5.72
C VAL A 804 -23.65 24.78 6.37
N VAL A 805 -24.01 24.66 7.64
CA VAL A 805 -24.66 25.73 8.41
C VAL A 805 -23.63 26.77 8.87
N SER A 806 -23.99 28.05 8.91
CA SER A 806 -23.18 29.11 9.55
C SER A 806 -22.89 28.74 11.01
N GLY A 807 -21.63 28.86 11.41
CA GLY A 807 -21.11 28.36 12.69
C GLY A 807 -20.75 26.87 12.72
N SER A 808 -21.01 26.07 11.67
CA SER A 808 -20.51 24.69 11.58
C SER A 808 -18.99 24.64 11.71
N ALA A 809 -18.49 23.55 12.31
CA ALA A 809 -17.08 23.28 12.46
C ALA A 809 -16.45 22.78 11.15
N VAL A 810 -15.24 23.24 10.84
CA VAL A 810 -14.34 22.65 9.84
C VAL A 810 -13.13 22.09 10.58
N ASP A 811 -13.02 20.76 10.60
CA ASP A 811 -11.89 20.03 11.17
C ASP A 811 -10.70 20.08 10.20
N LEU A 812 -9.48 20.16 10.74
CA LEU A 812 -8.24 20.31 9.98
C LEU A 812 -7.24 19.21 10.35
N VAL A 813 -6.45 18.80 9.36
CA VAL A 813 -5.23 18.00 9.55
C VAL A 813 -4.05 18.86 9.13
N VAL A 814 -3.21 19.25 10.09
CA VAL A 814 -2.06 20.13 9.85
C VAL A 814 -0.77 19.31 9.86
N SER A 815 0.11 19.60 8.91
CA SER A 815 1.42 18.98 8.84
C SER A 815 2.33 19.46 9.98
N LEU A 816 2.99 18.53 10.66
CA LEU A 816 4.14 18.79 11.53
C LEU A 816 5.46 18.85 10.73
N GLY A 817 5.40 18.75 9.40
CA GLY A 817 6.54 18.46 8.54
C GLY A 817 7.04 17.02 8.72
N PRO A 818 8.24 16.70 8.22
CA PRO A 818 8.96 15.49 8.62
C PRO A 818 9.11 15.47 10.15
N ALA A 819 9.07 14.30 10.78
CA ALA A 819 9.19 14.19 12.24
C ALA A 819 10.47 14.85 12.76
N SER A 820 10.36 15.70 13.78
CA SER A 820 11.46 16.52 14.31
C SER A 820 11.67 16.29 15.82
N GLU A 821 12.94 16.27 16.23
CA GLU A 821 13.41 15.72 17.51
C GLU A 821 13.27 16.70 18.71
N GLU A 822 12.96 16.21 19.92
CA GLU A 822 12.91 17.04 21.14
C GLU A 822 14.19 16.98 22.01
N THR A 823 14.48 18.09 22.69
CA THR A 823 15.55 18.22 23.71
C THR A 823 14.91 18.49 25.08
N VAL A 824 15.28 17.70 26.10
CA VAL A 824 14.79 17.79 27.47
C VAL A 824 15.14 19.15 28.08
N ASN A 825 14.12 19.88 28.55
CA ASN A 825 14.28 21.16 29.24
C ASN A 825 14.02 21.02 30.75
N TRP A 826 15.10 20.98 31.53
CA TRP A 826 15.13 20.80 32.98
C TRP A 826 14.55 21.97 33.81
N ASP A 827 14.26 23.14 33.22
CA ASP A 827 13.47 24.19 33.89
C ASP A 827 11.96 23.85 33.89
N THR A 828 11.51 23.03 32.94
CA THR A 828 10.09 22.67 32.75
C THR A 828 9.77 21.20 33.04
N THR A 829 10.69 20.27 32.77
CA THR A 829 10.56 18.83 33.04
C THR A 829 10.71 18.56 34.54
N PRO A 830 9.66 18.12 35.26
CA PRO A 830 9.76 17.89 36.68
C PRO A 830 10.61 16.64 36.98
N THR A 831 11.41 16.70 38.05
CA THR A 831 12.15 15.53 38.55
C THR A 831 11.78 15.19 39.98
N GLU A 832 11.90 13.92 40.34
CA GLU A 832 11.76 13.41 41.69
C GLU A 832 12.99 12.59 42.14
N ALA A 833 13.02 12.25 43.43
CA ALA A 833 14.09 11.46 44.02
C ALA A 833 13.99 10.02 43.50
N TYR A 834 15.10 9.51 42.97
CA TYR A 834 15.17 8.12 42.51
C TYR A 834 15.70 7.22 43.65
N SER A 835 14.87 6.23 43.99
CA SER A 835 15.03 5.29 45.09
C SER A 835 15.42 5.93 46.43
N ASN A 836 16.15 5.21 47.29
CA ASN A 836 16.57 5.66 48.61
C ASN A 836 17.99 6.27 48.64
N GLN A 837 18.60 6.57 47.49
CA GLN A 837 19.98 7.07 47.38
C GLN A 837 20.08 8.59 47.22
N ASP A 838 18.99 9.29 46.85
CA ASP A 838 18.98 10.76 46.77
C ASP A 838 19.13 11.43 48.15
N ASN A 839 20.37 11.57 48.62
CA ASN A 839 20.67 11.84 50.02
C ASN A 839 21.09 13.29 50.29
N SER A 840 22.18 13.77 49.67
CA SER A 840 22.78 15.05 50.08
C SER A 840 23.65 15.68 48.99
N GLY A 841 23.35 16.93 48.66
CA GLY A 841 23.99 17.61 47.53
C GLY A 841 23.20 18.81 47.01
N THR A 842 23.59 19.33 45.86
CA THR A 842 22.88 20.39 45.11
C THR A 842 22.39 19.84 43.78
N ILE A 843 21.24 20.34 43.32
CA ILE A 843 20.71 20.14 41.97
C ILE A 843 20.33 21.53 41.46
N GLU A 844 20.68 21.85 40.21
CA GLU A 844 20.36 23.14 39.58
C GLU A 844 20.15 22.92 38.08
N ALA A 845 19.06 23.47 37.53
CA ALA A 845 18.93 23.63 36.08
C ALA A 845 19.70 24.90 35.67
N GLN A 846 20.56 24.76 34.67
CA GLN A 846 21.45 25.80 34.15
C GLN A 846 21.15 26.01 32.66
N ASP A 847 21.70 27.09 32.08
CA ASP A 847 21.62 27.41 30.64
C ASP A 847 20.19 27.49 30.05
N GLY A 848 19.23 27.96 30.85
CA GLY A 848 17.82 28.08 30.45
C GLY A 848 17.08 26.74 30.42
N GLY A 849 17.54 25.79 31.24
CA GLY A 849 16.98 24.46 31.37
C GLY A 849 17.66 23.41 30.48
N LEU A 850 18.63 23.77 29.64
CA LEU A 850 19.33 22.80 28.80
C LEU A 850 20.37 21.95 29.54
N THR A 851 20.83 22.40 30.71
CA THR A 851 21.88 21.72 31.50
C THR A 851 21.38 21.33 32.89
N PHE A 852 21.44 20.04 33.23
CA PHE A 852 21.17 19.53 34.58
C PHE A 852 22.48 19.37 35.37
N TYR A 853 22.68 20.23 36.36
CA TYR A 853 23.82 20.17 37.27
C TYR A 853 23.48 19.41 38.55
N MET A 854 24.37 18.48 38.94
CA MET A 854 24.32 17.77 40.22
C MET A 854 25.66 17.80 40.94
N GLN A 855 25.63 17.87 42.27
CA GLN A 855 26.81 17.75 43.14
C GLN A 855 26.49 16.92 44.39
N GLY A 856 27.45 16.14 44.88
CA GLY A 856 27.32 15.31 46.09
C GLY A 856 26.78 13.91 45.80
N ASN A 857 25.89 13.37 46.62
CA ASN A 857 25.19 12.12 46.33
C ASN A 857 23.74 12.42 45.93
N ARG A 858 23.43 12.24 44.64
CA ARG A 858 22.18 12.61 43.99
C ARG A 858 21.79 11.57 42.91
N TRP A 859 20.56 11.11 42.99
CA TRP A 859 19.93 10.18 42.04
C TRP A 859 18.53 10.73 41.73
N ARG A 860 18.24 11.01 40.46
CA ARG A 860 17.00 11.70 40.06
C ARG A 860 16.36 11.02 38.87
N ARG A 861 15.02 11.03 38.82
CA ARG A 861 14.26 10.64 37.63
C ARG A 861 13.27 11.70 37.20
N THR A 862 12.90 11.75 35.93
CA THR A 862 11.78 12.56 35.44
C THR A 862 10.44 12.06 36.01
N THR A 863 9.43 12.93 36.10
CA THR A 863 8.04 12.48 36.33
C THR A 863 7.38 12.00 35.04
N ASP A 864 7.83 12.52 33.91
CA ASP A 864 7.31 12.19 32.60
C ASP A 864 7.77 10.78 32.21
N THR A 865 6.92 10.07 31.48
CA THR A 865 7.15 8.69 31.02
C THR A 865 7.43 8.64 29.53
N TYR A 866 8.37 7.81 29.16
CA TYR A 866 8.79 7.52 27.78
C TYR A 866 8.35 6.11 27.40
N THR A 867 8.12 5.91 26.11
CA THR A 867 8.18 4.58 25.48
C THR A 867 9.57 4.47 24.86
N ILE A 868 10.23 3.36 25.11
CA ILE A 868 11.52 3.00 24.51
C ILE A 868 11.21 1.96 23.43
N THR A 869 11.36 2.33 22.18
CA THR A 869 11.30 1.45 21.01
C THR A 869 12.68 0.82 20.77
N PRO A 870 12.86 -0.13 19.84
CA PRO A 870 14.17 -0.60 19.40
C PRO A 870 15.09 0.51 18.85
N GLN A 871 14.50 1.57 18.28
CA GLN A 871 15.18 2.68 17.61
C GLN A 871 15.44 3.88 18.54
N THR A 872 15.01 3.84 19.81
CA THR A 872 15.18 4.99 20.72
C THR A 872 16.66 5.22 21.05
N VAL A 873 17.16 6.40 20.70
CA VAL A 873 18.50 6.91 21.02
C VAL A 873 18.39 8.04 22.05
N ILE A 874 19.34 8.08 23.00
CA ILE A 874 19.59 9.24 23.85
C ILE A 874 20.93 9.88 23.51
N GLU A 875 20.91 11.16 23.19
CA GLU A 875 22.12 11.98 23.01
C GLU A 875 22.25 13.01 24.12
N PHE A 876 23.47 13.30 24.56
CA PHE A 876 23.74 14.33 25.55
C PHE A 876 25.22 14.70 25.57
N GLU A 877 25.53 15.86 26.14
CA GLU A 877 26.89 16.22 26.53
C GLU A 877 27.06 16.02 28.04
N PHE A 878 28.09 15.30 28.46
CA PHE A 878 28.40 15.11 29.88
C PHE A 878 29.77 15.68 30.24
N MET A 879 29.83 16.32 31.41
CA MET A 879 31.04 16.83 32.02
C MET A 879 31.08 16.48 33.51
N SER A 880 32.28 16.15 33.99
CA SER A 880 32.60 16.09 35.42
C SER A 880 34.00 16.63 35.71
N THR A 881 34.18 17.28 36.85
CA THR A 881 35.49 17.78 37.31
C THR A 881 36.13 16.91 38.40
N SER A 882 35.46 15.86 38.85
CA SER A 882 35.91 15.00 39.95
C SER A 882 35.28 13.62 39.85
N GLN A 883 36.10 12.57 39.89
CA GLN A 883 35.63 11.17 39.80
C GLN A 883 34.76 10.81 41.01
N GLY A 884 33.48 10.57 40.75
CA GLY A 884 32.54 9.95 41.69
C GLY A 884 32.73 8.45 41.82
N GLU A 885 31.80 7.81 42.53
CA GLU A 885 31.74 6.35 42.60
C GLU A 885 30.99 5.81 41.39
N ILE A 886 29.84 6.42 41.05
CA ILE A 886 29.08 6.21 39.81
C ILE A 886 28.59 7.57 39.27
N HIS A 887 28.77 7.81 37.98
CA HIS A 887 28.04 8.79 37.18
C HIS A 887 27.33 8.03 36.07
N GLY A 888 26.05 8.30 35.85
CA GLY A 888 25.27 7.53 34.88
C GLY A 888 23.98 8.21 34.43
N ILE A 889 23.43 7.68 33.35
CA ILE A 889 22.14 8.06 32.77
C ILE A 889 21.49 6.81 32.20
N GLY A 890 20.16 6.77 32.12
CA GLY A 890 19.43 5.63 31.56
C GLY A 890 17.94 5.77 31.86
N PHE A 891 17.20 4.67 31.77
CA PHE A 891 15.76 4.67 32.01
C PHE A 891 15.35 3.55 32.96
N ASP A 892 14.29 3.79 33.72
CA ASP A 892 13.74 2.80 34.66
C ASP A 892 12.21 2.89 34.71
N GLU A 893 11.53 1.75 34.59
CA GLU A 893 10.09 1.61 34.71
C GLU A 893 9.57 1.71 36.17
N ASP A 894 10.44 1.52 37.17
CA ASP A 894 10.11 1.60 38.58
C ASP A 894 10.98 2.62 39.37
N ASN A 895 10.85 2.62 40.70
CA ASN A 895 11.57 3.57 41.58
C ASN A 895 12.38 2.81 42.66
N THR A 896 12.95 1.68 42.27
CA THR A 896 13.64 0.74 43.16
C THR A 896 14.97 0.30 42.55
N LEU A 897 15.97 0.12 43.41
CA LEU A 897 17.26 -0.50 43.05
C LEU A 897 17.16 -2.05 43.03
N THR A 898 15.91 -2.53 42.94
CA THR A 898 15.37 -3.89 42.92
C THR A 898 15.84 -4.78 41.78
N ASN A 899 15.58 -4.22 40.61
CA ASN A 899 15.24 -4.91 39.38
C ASN A 899 16.21 -4.44 38.30
N ALA A 900 17.51 -4.71 38.50
CA ALA A 900 18.58 -4.41 37.54
C ALA A 900 18.41 -3.05 36.80
N PRO A 901 18.40 -1.91 37.51
CA PRO A 901 18.15 -0.59 36.92
C PRO A 901 19.03 -0.30 35.72
N ARG A 902 18.40 0.11 34.62
CA ARG A 902 18.96 0.07 33.26
C ARG A 902 19.81 1.32 32.96
N ILE A 903 20.80 1.55 33.81
CA ILE A 903 21.61 2.78 33.88
C ILE A 903 22.99 2.53 33.26
N PHE A 904 23.37 3.36 32.29
CA PHE A 904 24.67 3.34 31.62
C PHE A 904 25.72 4.08 32.46
N ASN A 905 26.79 3.39 32.87
CA ASN A 905 27.84 3.94 33.74
C ASN A 905 28.91 4.69 32.92
N LEU A 906 28.87 6.03 32.98
CA LEU A 906 29.70 6.94 32.18
C LEU A 906 31.08 7.20 32.79
N TYR A 907 31.15 7.32 34.11
CA TYR A 907 32.38 7.64 34.83
C TYR A 907 32.29 7.18 36.29
N GLY A 908 33.36 6.66 36.87
CA GLY A 908 33.31 6.23 38.27
C GLY A 908 34.50 5.37 38.69
N THR A 909 34.47 4.91 39.93
CA THR A 909 35.42 3.92 40.46
C THR A 909 34.74 2.61 40.88
N GLN A 910 33.40 2.60 40.98
CA GLN A 910 32.61 1.42 41.23
C GLN A 910 31.95 0.94 39.92
N ASN A 911 31.86 -0.38 39.76
CA ASN A 911 30.97 -1.04 38.81
C ASN A 911 29.95 -1.80 39.64
N TRP A 912 28.68 -1.40 39.57
CA TRP A 912 27.61 -2.07 40.29
C TRP A 912 26.98 -3.16 39.40
N SER A 913 26.42 -4.21 40.01
CA SER A 913 25.95 -5.41 39.28
C SER A 913 24.65 -5.20 38.48
N ALA A 914 24.12 -3.99 38.49
CA ALA A 914 22.99 -3.57 37.67
C ALA A 914 23.38 -2.56 36.58
N ASP A 915 24.58 -1.96 36.66
CA ASP A 915 25.03 -0.98 35.68
C ASP A 915 25.20 -1.65 34.30
N ILE A 916 24.69 -1.01 33.25
CA ILE A 916 25.09 -1.33 31.88
C ILE A 916 26.51 -0.78 31.70
N ASN A 917 27.47 -1.69 31.56
CA ASN A 917 28.89 -1.38 31.45
C ASN A 917 29.23 -0.85 30.05
N TRP A 918 28.90 0.42 29.82
CA TRP A 918 28.94 1.05 28.51
C TRP A 918 30.31 1.66 28.18
N THR A 919 30.59 1.75 26.88
CA THR A 919 31.79 2.36 26.30
C THR A 919 31.41 3.13 25.03
N PRO A 920 31.98 4.33 24.78
CA PRO A 920 33.12 4.94 25.49
C PRO A 920 32.76 5.60 26.84
N ARG A 921 33.58 5.38 27.87
CA ARG A 921 33.46 6.11 29.15
C ARG A 921 34.09 7.50 29.06
N TYR A 922 33.56 8.44 29.84
CA TYR A 922 34.09 9.81 29.96
C TYR A 922 35.56 9.80 30.38
N SER A 923 36.38 10.58 29.67
CA SER A 923 37.85 10.50 29.80
C SER A 923 38.40 11.09 31.12
N GLY A 924 37.58 11.80 31.88
CA GLY A 924 38.02 12.59 33.04
C GLY A 924 38.68 13.92 32.64
N SER A 925 38.43 14.42 31.43
CA SER A 925 39.06 15.63 30.87
C SER A 925 38.80 16.90 31.68
N GLY A 926 37.65 17.00 32.34
CA GLY A 926 37.18 18.24 32.97
C GLY A 926 36.54 19.22 31.97
N ALA A 927 36.08 18.73 30.82
CA ALA A 927 35.34 19.46 29.80
C ALA A 927 34.10 18.64 29.38
N PHE A 928 33.20 19.21 28.57
CA PHE A 928 32.11 18.45 27.98
C PHE A 928 32.63 17.47 26.92
N GLU A 929 32.11 16.24 26.97
CA GLU A 929 32.26 15.20 25.96
C GLU A 929 30.84 14.78 25.53
N SER A 930 30.64 14.54 24.23
CA SER A 930 29.34 14.15 23.67
C SER A 930 29.18 12.63 23.72
N PHE A 931 27.95 12.18 23.99
CA PHE A 931 27.57 10.78 24.13
C PHE A 931 26.27 10.52 23.39
N THR A 932 26.25 9.44 22.61
CA THR A 932 25.09 8.92 21.87
C THR A 932 24.93 7.47 22.29
N ILE A 933 23.78 7.10 22.86
CA ILE A 933 23.51 5.75 23.37
C ILE A 933 22.22 5.23 22.70
N PRO A 934 22.28 4.15 21.91
CA PRO A 934 21.09 3.52 21.33
C PRO A 934 20.36 2.68 22.37
N VAL A 935 19.57 3.34 23.21
CA VAL A 935 18.88 2.75 24.37
C VAL A 935 18.01 1.57 23.97
N GLY A 936 17.29 1.70 22.86
CA GLY A 936 16.40 0.67 22.31
C GLY A 936 17.07 -0.67 22.03
N GLN A 937 18.35 -0.66 21.67
CA GLN A 937 19.15 -1.88 21.44
C GLN A 937 19.48 -2.63 22.75
N TYR A 938 19.38 -1.98 23.90
CA TYR A 938 19.58 -2.61 25.22
C TYR A 938 18.26 -3.04 25.87
N TYR A 939 17.17 -2.31 25.64
CA TYR A 939 15.85 -2.62 26.17
C TYR A 939 14.73 -1.78 25.55
N THR A 940 13.51 -2.33 25.53
CA THR A 940 12.30 -1.69 25.02
C THR A 940 11.13 -1.80 26.01
N GLY A 941 10.05 -1.05 25.75
CA GLY A 941 8.78 -1.06 26.50
C GLY A 941 8.25 0.33 26.84
N SER A 942 7.17 0.42 27.61
CA SER A 942 6.49 1.70 27.92
C SER A 942 6.42 2.00 29.42
N GLY A 943 6.37 3.28 29.78
CA GLY A 943 6.25 3.73 31.17
C GLY A 943 7.59 4.00 31.86
N PHE A 944 8.66 4.13 31.07
CA PHE A 944 10.01 4.39 31.55
C PHE A 944 10.20 5.84 31.98
N HIS A 945 10.98 6.10 33.02
CA HIS A 945 11.40 7.46 33.39
C HIS A 945 12.90 7.63 33.11
N LEU A 946 13.30 8.80 32.61
CA LEU A 946 14.72 9.15 32.43
C LEU A 946 15.38 9.33 33.81
N VAL A 947 16.42 8.55 34.10
CA VAL A 947 17.20 8.56 35.34
C VAL A 947 18.59 9.15 35.11
N VAL A 948 19.04 10.02 36.01
CA VAL A 948 20.41 10.58 36.03
C VAL A 948 21.05 10.43 37.42
N VAL A 949 22.33 10.08 37.43
CA VAL A 949 23.09 9.63 38.61
C VAL A 949 24.39 10.41 38.81
N ASN A 950 24.62 10.82 40.05
CA ASN A 950 25.88 11.38 40.54
C ASN A 950 26.11 10.88 41.98
N ASP A 951 26.81 9.76 42.11
CA ASP A 951 26.93 8.99 43.35
C ASP A 951 28.30 9.12 44.02
N LYS A 952 28.27 9.18 45.37
CA LYS A 952 29.43 9.13 46.27
C LYS A 952 28.95 8.91 47.70
N ASP A 953 29.12 7.71 48.24
CA ASP A 953 28.70 7.31 49.59
C ASP A 953 29.66 7.81 50.68
N SER A 954 30.92 8.07 50.32
CA SER A 954 32.00 8.32 51.28
C SER A 954 33.10 9.29 50.80
N GLY A 955 33.83 9.86 51.76
CA GLY A 955 34.88 10.85 51.51
C GLY A 955 34.36 12.29 51.47
N THR A 956 34.97 13.13 50.64
CA THR A 956 34.47 14.49 50.35
C THR A 956 33.40 14.42 49.28
N LEU A 957 32.22 14.98 49.55
CA LEU A 957 31.08 15.06 48.62
C LEU A 957 31.28 16.17 47.56
N ASP A 958 32.39 16.06 46.83
CA ASP A 958 32.90 17.04 45.85
C ASP A 958 32.79 16.56 44.40
N ASN A 959 32.25 15.37 44.17
CA ASN A 959 31.87 14.88 42.84
C ASN A 959 30.69 15.71 42.28
N ASN A 960 30.71 15.88 40.97
CA ASN A 960 29.71 16.63 40.23
C ASN A 960 29.48 16.07 38.83
N SER A 961 28.27 16.31 38.31
CA SER A 961 27.85 15.99 36.95
C SER A 961 27.19 17.22 36.34
N TRP A 962 27.45 17.44 35.05
CA TRP A 962 26.59 18.24 34.17
C TRP A 962 26.12 17.33 33.05
N PHE A 963 24.80 17.25 32.84
CA PHE A 963 24.18 16.64 31.67
C PHE A 963 23.53 17.77 30.85
N SER A 964 24.11 18.11 29.71
CA SER A 964 23.65 19.20 28.84
C SER A 964 23.08 18.66 27.54
N ASN A 965 22.12 19.39 26.96
CA ASN A 965 21.56 19.11 25.63
C ASN A 965 21.06 17.66 25.49
N VAL A 966 20.34 17.16 26.52
CA VAL A 966 19.82 15.79 26.53
C VAL A 966 18.67 15.68 25.54
N ARG A 967 18.83 14.88 24.50
CA ARG A 967 17.84 14.61 23.44
C ARG A 967 17.43 13.15 23.52
N ILE A 968 16.14 12.88 23.34
CA ILE A 968 15.60 11.53 23.21
C ILE A 968 14.82 11.51 21.91
N PHE A 969 15.19 10.62 20.99
CA PHE A 969 14.59 10.53 19.67
C PHE A 969 14.58 9.10 19.18
N GLU A 970 13.69 8.82 18.24
CA GLU A 970 13.75 7.60 17.45
C GLU A 970 14.74 7.84 16.30
N ASP A 971 15.87 7.14 16.32
CA ASP A 971 16.81 7.12 15.20
C ASP A 971 16.19 6.24 14.11
N THR A 972 15.20 6.82 13.43
CA THR A 972 14.61 6.24 12.23
C THR A 972 15.68 6.28 11.14
N PRO A 973 16.25 5.12 10.75
CA PRO A 973 17.28 5.12 9.74
C PRO A 973 16.68 5.67 8.45
N PRO A 974 17.43 6.45 7.63
CA PRO A 974 16.91 6.92 6.35
C PRO A 974 16.37 5.73 5.53
N PRO A 975 15.22 5.86 4.83
CA PRO A 975 14.50 4.73 4.24
C PRO A 975 15.43 3.77 3.48
N GLY A 976 15.45 2.50 3.91
CA GLY A 976 16.38 1.48 3.40
C GLY A 976 17.75 1.39 4.11
N SER A 977 17.83 1.66 5.41
CA SER A 977 19.01 1.34 6.24
C SER A 977 18.64 0.52 7.48
N CYS A 978 19.58 -0.27 8.00
CA CYS A 978 19.24 -1.45 8.79
C CYS A 978 18.74 -1.13 10.22
N THR A 979 17.60 -1.74 10.58
CA THR A 979 16.94 -1.66 11.88
C THR A 979 17.75 -2.35 13.00
N VAL A 980 18.55 -3.36 12.64
CA VAL A 980 19.57 -3.96 13.49
C VAL A 980 20.86 -4.09 12.68
N GLU A 981 21.98 -3.70 13.27
CA GLU A 981 23.33 -3.97 12.79
C GLU A 981 24.21 -4.24 14.01
N THR A 982 24.86 -5.40 14.08
CA THR A 982 25.65 -5.85 15.23
C THR A 982 26.89 -6.61 14.76
N ASP A 983 28.03 -5.92 14.87
CA ASP A 983 29.38 -6.35 14.50
C ASP A 983 30.21 -6.84 15.70
N PHE A 984 29.66 -6.77 16.92
CA PHE A 984 30.33 -7.06 18.21
C PHE A 984 31.67 -6.31 18.49
N GLU A 985 32.12 -5.43 17.59
CA GLU A 985 33.42 -4.75 17.63
C GLU A 985 33.60 -3.86 18.88
N SER A 986 32.49 -3.35 19.43
CA SER A 986 32.47 -2.58 20.68
C SER A 986 33.00 -3.36 21.90
N GLY A 987 33.09 -4.69 21.80
CA GLY A 987 33.47 -5.59 22.89
C GLY A 987 32.34 -5.91 23.87
N GLY A 988 31.12 -5.44 23.58
CA GLY A 988 29.89 -5.79 24.28
C GLY A 988 29.08 -6.87 23.53
N ALA A 989 28.27 -7.63 24.27
CA ALA A 989 27.41 -8.67 23.68
C ALA A 989 26.13 -8.12 23.01
N ASN A 990 25.97 -6.81 22.86
CA ASN A 990 24.82 -6.17 22.20
C ASN A 990 23.45 -6.76 22.59
N GLY A 991 23.26 -6.96 23.90
CA GLY A 991 22.05 -7.52 24.51
C GLY A 991 21.90 -9.05 24.44
N TRP A 992 22.77 -9.77 23.73
CA TRP A 992 22.77 -11.24 23.69
C TRP A 992 23.14 -11.85 25.04
N ILE A 993 22.47 -12.96 25.39
CA ILE A 993 22.62 -13.65 26.67
C ILE A 993 22.87 -15.15 26.49
N ASN A 994 23.77 -15.72 27.27
CA ASN A 994 23.88 -17.17 27.42
C ASN A 994 22.64 -17.66 28.19
N ASN A 995 21.82 -18.51 27.57
CA ASN A 995 20.55 -18.98 28.14
C ASN A 995 20.83 -19.92 29.34
N ALA A 996 20.10 -19.71 30.44
CA ALA A 996 20.19 -20.51 31.66
C ALA A 996 19.84 -22.00 31.50
N ALA A 997 19.28 -22.40 30.35
CA ALA A 997 19.05 -23.78 29.97
C ALA A 997 20.29 -24.51 29.40
N SER A 998 21.41 -23.79 29.17
CA SER A 998 22.67 -24.38 28.72
C SER A 998 23.18 -25.46 29.69
N THR A 999 23.66 -26.58 29.15
CA THR A 999 24.16 -27.73 29.93
C THR A 999 25.67 -27.97 29.80
N CYS A 1000 26.34 -27.34 28.84
CA CYS A 1000 27.80 -27.31 28.72
C CYS A 1000 28.45 -26.72 30.00
N SER A 1001 29.65 -27.18 30.37
CA SER A 1001 30.30 -26.75 31.62
C SER A 1001 31.43 -25.72 31.42
N THR A 1002 32.03 -25.70 30.23
CA THR A 1002 32.87 -24.66 29.63
C THR A 1002 32.51 -24.48 28.15
N GLY A 1003 33.11 -23.50 27.45
CA GLY A 1003 32.80 -23.21 26.03
C GLY A 1003 31.60 -22.28 25.78
N THR A 1004 31.00 -21.67 26.81
CA THR A 1004 29.90 -20.68 26.64
C THR A 1004 30.29 -19.51 25.74
N PHE A 1005 29.33 -18.89 25.03
CA PHE A 1005 29.60 -17.77 24.13
C PHE A 1005 30.14 -16.54 24.87
N VAL A 1006 31.17 -15.92 24.30
CA VAL A 1006 31.87 -14.70 24.78
C VAL A 1006 32.19 -13.79 23.60
N VAL A 1007 32.23 -12.48 23.84
CA VAL A 1007 32.69 -11.50 22.85
C VAL A 1007 34.19 -11.32 22.98
N GLY A 1008 34.89 -11.33 21.84
CA GLY A 1008 36.32 -11.06 21.75
C GLY A 1008 36.90 -11.54 20.41
N THR A 1009 38.19 -11.33 20.18
CA THR A 1009 38.88 -11.83 18.98
C THR A 1009 39.07 -13.36 19.03
N PRO A 1010 38.46 -14.14 18.10
CA PRO A 1010 38.72 -15.57 17.99
C PRO A 1010 40.16 -15.86 17.58
N THR A 1011 40.70 -17.01 17.98
CA THR A 1011 42.03 -17.47 17.58
C THR A 1011 41.95 -18.82 16.86
N GLU A 1012 42.62 -18.97 15.72
CA GLU A 1012 42.58 -20.19 14.91
C GLU A 1012 42.98 -21.44 15.73
N ILE A 1013 42.12 -22.48 15.69
CA ILE A 1013 42.36 -23.79 16.31
C ILE A 1013 42.29 -24.85 15.22
N VAL A 1014 43.44 -25.50 14.95
CA VAL A 1014 43.54 -26.63 14.02
C VAL A 1014 43.97 -27.88 14.78
N ASN A 1015 43.10 -28.89 14.82
CA ASN A 1015 43.35 -30.18 15.49
C ASN A 1015 43.30 -31.34 14.49
N SER A 1016 44.37 -32.12 14.44
CA SER A 1016 44.54 -33.26 13.51
C SER A 1016 44.33 -32.97 12.01
N GLY A 1017 44.33 -31.70 11.61
CA GLY A 1017 44.11 -31.24 10.24
C GLY A 1017 42.68 -30.76 9.93
N VAL A 1018 41.81 -30.70 10.94
CA VAL A 1018 40.50 -30.02 10.87
C VAL A 1018 40.58 -28.71 11.66
N THR A 1019 40.03 -27.64 11.09
CA THR A 1019 39.93 -26.31 11.70
C THR A 1019 38.60 -26.23 12.45
N THR A 1020 38.62 -26.09 13.77
CA THR A 1020 37.39 -26.01 14.56
C THR A 1020 37.03 -24.57 14.90
N GLN A 1021 38.02 -23.71 15.14
CA GLN A 1021 37.82 -22.28 15.38
C GLN A 1021 38.63 -21.44 14.39
N LEU A 1022 38.06 -20.33 13.93
CA LEU A 1022 38.72 -19.36 13.06
C LEU A 1022 39.57 -18.35 13.85
N ALA A 1023 40.44 -17.60 13.15
CA ALA A 1023 41.09 -16.41 13.69
C ALA A 1023 40.40 -15.16 13.19
N GLY A 1024 40.04 -14.27 14.11
CA GLY A 1024 39.35 -13.02 13.79
C GLY A 1024 37.84 -13.17 13.57
N ASP A 1025 37.25 -12.02 13.32
CA ASP A 1025 35.89 -11.71 12.89
C ASP A 1025 35.64 -12.12 11.42
N HIS A 1026 34.43 -11.87 10.91
CA HIS A 1026 34.09 -12.02 9.50
C HIS A 1026 34.63 -10.84 8.67
N THR A 1027 34.61 -9.62 9.20
CA THR A 1027 35.13 -8.45 8.50
C THR A 1027 36.66 -8.52 8.35
N THR A 1028 37.23 -7.81 7.36
CA THR A 1028 38.68 -7.91 7.11
C THR A 1028 39.51 -7.08 8.11
N GLY A 1029 39.67 -7.59 9.32
CA GLY A 1029 40.35 -6.90 10.41
C GLY A 1029 41.06 -7.80 11.42
N SER A 1030 41.15 -7.30 12.65
CA SER A 1030 41.39 -8.10 13.85
C SER A 1030 40.40 -7.62 14.90
N GLY A 1031 39.15 -8.01 14.69
CA GLY A 1031 37.97 -7.58 15.42
C GLY A 1031 37.55 -8.53 16.55
N ASN A 1032 36.31 -8.41 16.99
CA ASN A 1032 35.65 -9.23 18.01
C ASN A 1032 34.40 -9.88 17.41
N ALA A 1033 34.30 -11.21 17.47
CA ALA A 1033 33.05 -11.92 17.19
C ALA A 1033 32.38 -12.38 18.49
N PHE A 1034 31.17 -12.94 18.41
CA PHE A 1034 30.52 -13.61 19.54
C PHE A 1034 30.59 -15.14 19.37
N PHE A 1035 31.45 -15.79 20.16
CA PHE A 1035 31.90 -17.15 19.87
C PHE A 1035 32.13 -17.99 21.13
N THR A 1036 32.17 -19.32 20.98
CA THR A 1036 32.41 -20.28 22.06
C THR A 1036 33.78 -20.08 22.71
N ALA A 1037 33.82 -20.03 24.05
CA ALA A 1037 35.02 -19.57 24.77
C ALA A 1037 36.17 -20.59 24.82
N VAL A 1038 37.33 -20.21 24.29
CA VAL A 1038 38.58 -21.00 24.33
C VAL A 1038 38.98 -21.37 25.77
N ASN A 1039 39.08 -22.68 26.04
CA ASN A 1039 39.72 -23.24 27.23
C ASN A 1039 41.24 -23.45 26.99
N ASN A 1040 42.03 -23.68 28.04
CA ASN A 1040 43.50 -23.62 28.00
C ASN A 1040 44.20 -24.99 28.03
N SER A 1041 43.47 -26.08 27.81
CA SER A 1041 43.89 -27.47 28.04
C SER A 1041 43.67 -28.36 26.81
N ALA A 1042 44.75 -28.63 26.05
CA ALA A 1042 44.66 -29.45 24.83
C ALA A 1042 43.94 -30.80 25.04
N GLY A 1043 42.79 -30.97 24.39
CA GLY A 1043 41.87 -32.11 24.53
C GLY A 1043 40.71 -31.90 25.51
N VAL A 1044 40.41 -30.65 25.91
CA VAL A 1044 39.25 -30.20 26.72
C VAL A 1044 38.94 -28.74 26.33
N ASN A 1045 38.75 -28.46 25.04
CA ASN A 1045 39.08 -27.16 24.44
C ASN A 1045 38.09 -26.74 23.35
N ASP A 1046 36.82 -26.77 23.74
CA ASP A 1046 35.63 -26.64 22.92
C ASP A 1046 34.42 -26.60 23.87
N VAL A 1047 33.19 -26.53 23.33
CA VAL A 1047 31.95 -26.78 24.10
C VAL A 1047 32.08 -28.14 24.79
N ASP A 1048 31.93 -28.24 26.12
CA ASP A 1048 32.18 -29.53 26.80
C ASP A 1048 30.92 -30.23 27.37
N GLY A 1049 30.68 -31.46 26.90
CA GLY A 1049 29.77 -32.44 27.49
C GLY A 1049 28.31 -31.99 27.63
N GLY A 1050 27.81 -31.19 26.70
CA GLY A 1050 26.48 -30.60 26.75
C GLY A 1050 26.23 -29.55 25.68
N ASN A 1051 25.05 -28.93 25.75
CA ASN A 1051 24.58 -27.93 24.79
C ASN A 1051 24.78 -26.51 25.35
N CYS A 1052 25.57 -25.69 24.67
CA CYS A 1052 25.71 -24.26 24.92
C CYS A 1052 24.66 -23.50 24.09
N ILE A 1053 23.87 -22.65 24.75
CA ILE A 1053 22.76 -21.91 24.13
C ILE A 1053 22.94 -20.41 24.39
N THR A 1054 22.85 -19.59 23.34
CA THR A 1054 22.74 -18.13 23.46
C THR A 1054 21.56 -17.59 22.67
N GLU A 1055 20.94 -16.52 23.15
CA GLU A 1055 19.81 -15.85 22.52
C GLU A 1055 20.03 -14.34 22.42
N SER A 1056 19.50 -13.73 21.36
CA SER A 1056 19.47 -12.28 21.17
C SER A 1056 18.41 -11.59 22.06
N PRO A 1057 18.42 -10.26 22.12
CA PRO A 1057 17.22 -9.45 22.36
C PRO A 1057 16.07 -9.78 21.39
N ALA A 1058 14.89 -9.25 21.69
CA ALA A 1058 13.77 -9.25 20.76
C ALA A 1058 13.82 -7.96 19.94
N TYR A 1059 13.68 -8.09 18.63
CA TYR A 1059 13.80 -7.03 17.64
C TYR A 1059 12.47 -6.91 16.87
N PRO A 1060 11.54 -6.06 17.34
CA PRO A 1060 10.37 -5.65 16.57
C PRO A 1060 10.75 -5.15 15.17
N VAL A 1061 9.98 -5.58 14.18
CA VAL A 1061 10.17 -5.28 12.76
C VAL A 1061 9.01 -4.40 12.31
N ASP A 1062 9.27 -3.13 12.04
CA ASP A 1062 8.21 -2.16 11.68
C ASP A 1062 7.88 -2.15 10.17
N GLU A 1063 8.77 -2.69 9.33
CA GLU A 1063 8.62 -2.87 7.88
C GLU A 1063 9.26 -4.19 7.42
N ASP A 1064 8.74 -4.82 6.36
CA ASP A 1064 9.28 -6.10 5.84
C ASP A 1064 10.80 -6.03 5.67
N SER A 1065 11.52 -6.97 6.28
CA SER A 1065 12.97 -6.91 6.45
C SER A 1065 13.67 -8.22 6.07
N ASP A 1066 14.86 -8.10 5.51
CA ASP A 1066 15.81 -9.20 5.34
C ASP A 1066 16.76 -9.25 6.55
N VAL A 1067 16.77 -10.41 7.21
CA VAL A 1067 17.76 -10.78 8.22
C VAL A 1067 19.03 -11.32 7.54
N SER A 1068 20.20 -10.95 8.05
CA SER A 1068 21.44 -11.71 7.87
C SER A 1068 22.13 -12.02 9.20
N VAL A 1069 22.78 -13.17 9.26
CA VAL A 1069 23.66 -13.60 10.36
C VAL A 1069 24.87 -14.28 9.75
N TRP A 1070 26.06 -13.72 9.94
CA TRP A 1070 27.29 -14.45 9.65
C TRP A 1070 27.60 -15.41 10.79
N TYR A 1071 27.99 -16.63 10.46
CA TYR A 1071 28.27 -17.68 11.43
C TYR A 1071 29.41 -18.59 10.96
N TYR A 1072 30.07 -19.25 11.91
CA TYR A 1072 30.86 -20.45 11.62
C TYR A 1072 30.47 -21.59 12.57
N HIS A 1073 30.66 -22.80 12.08
CA HIS A 1073 30.62 -24.04 12.84
C HIS A 1073 31.81 -24.90 12.42
N GLY A 1074 32.60 -25.35 13.39
CA GLY A 1074 33.73 -26.25 13.15
C GLY A 1074 33.65 -27.46 14.07
N GLN A 1075 33.66 -28.65 13.47
CA GLN A 1075 33.43 -29.90 14.19
C GLN A 1075 34.41 -30.99 13.78
N ARG A 1076 34.99 -31.67 14.76
CA ARG A 1076 35.89 -32.81 14.54
C ARG A 1076 35.42 -34.10 15.22
N ASP A 1077 34.31 -34.64 14.70
CA ASP A 1077 33.80 -35.98 15.00
C ASP A 1077 34.89 -37.08 14.86
N ALA A 1078 35.01 -37.93 15.87
CA ALA A 1078 35.86 -39.12 15.97
C ALA A 1078 35.08 -40.44 15.77
N GLY A 1079 33.75 -40.37 15.73
CA GLY A 1079 32.81 -41.42 15.36
C GLY A 1079 32.30 -42.25 16.54
N ASP A 1080 32.38 -41.75 17.78
CA ASP A 1080 32.06 -42.51 18.99
C ASP A 1080 30.65 -42.33 19.59
N ASP A 1081 29.90 -41.27 19.29
CA ASP A 1081 28.51 -41.11 19.75
C ASP A 1081 27.54 -40.48 18.71
N PRO A 1082 27.00 -41.30 17.78
CA PRO A 1082 26.21 -40.80 16.66
C PRO A 1082 25.00 -39.95 17.09
N ALA A 1083 24.97 -38.70 16.60
CA ALA A 1083 24.03 -37.62 16.93
C ALA A 1083 24.15 -37.02 18.36
N GLY A 1084 25.32 -37.13 19.00
CA GLY A 1084 25.68 -36.33 20.18
C GLY A 1084 25.96 -34.87 19.84
N ASP A 1085 26.68 -34.64 18.74
CA ASP A 1085 27.09 -33.33 18.28
C ASP A 1085 26.10 -32.67 17.32
N PHE A 1086 25.91 -31.34 17.45
CA PHE A 1086 25.22 -30.53 16.44
C PHE A 1086 25.49 -29.02 16.61
N PHE A 1087 25.18 -28.26 15.56
CA PHE A 1087 25.00 -26.81 15.57
C PHE A 1087 23.63 -26.44 14.99
N LEU A 1088 22.97 -25.47 15.61
CA LEU A 1088 21.66 -24.98 15.24
C LEU A 1088 21.61 -23.45 15.39
N LEU A 1089 21.39 -22.74 14.30
CA LEU A 1089 21.00 -21.33 14.31
C LEU A 1089 19.51 -21.26 14.02
N GLU A 1090 18.75 -20.62 14.89
CA GLU A 1090 17.29 -20.54 14.83
C GLU A 1090 16.83 -19.07 14.89
N ILE A 1091 15.74 -18.80 14.17
CA ILE A 1091 14.98 -17.56 14.23
C ILE A 1091 13.61 -17.81 14.86
N SER A 1092 13.06 -16.80 15.51
CA SER A 1092 11.68 -16.71 15.97
C SER A 1092 11.13 -15.36 15.52
N THR A 1093 9.89 -15.31 15.04
CA THR A 1093 9.20 -14.06 14.67
C THR A 1093 8.15 -13.62 15.70
N ASN A 1094 8.11 -14.28 16.86
CA ASN A 1094 7.13 -14.04 17.92
C ASN A 1094 7.76 -14.02 19.32
N GLY A 1095 8.86 -13.26 19.46
CA GLY A 1095 9.52 -12.99 20.74
C GLY A 1095 10.18 -14.21 21.38
N GLY A 1096 10.47 -15.26 20.61
CA GLY A 1096 11.02 -16.52 21.10
C GLY A 1096 9.98 -17.55 21.55
N THR A 1097 8.70 -17.39 21.21
CA THR A 1097 7.64 -18.35 21.57
C THR A 1097 7.74 -19.64 20.74
N THR A 1098 8.00 -19.51 19.43
CA THR A 1098 8.26 -20.63 18.51
C THR A 1098 9.51 -20.37 17.70
N TRP A 1099 10.27 -21.43 17.39
CA TRP A 1099 11.59 -21.34 16.76
C TRP A 1099 11.62 -22.14 15.46
N SER A 1100 12.30 -21.59 14.45
CA SER A 1100 12.53 -22.20 13.13
C SER A 1100 14.03 -22.19 12.82
N PRO A 1101 14.60 -23.29 12.30
CA PRO A 1101 16.02 -23.35 12.01
C PRO A 1101 16.35 -22.54 10.74
N LEU A 1102 17.30 -21.61 10.86
CA LEU A 1102 18.01 -21.01 9.73
C LEU A 1102 19.12 -21.95 9.25
N VAL A 1103 19.86 -22.54 10.19
CA VAL A 1103 20.94 -23.50 9.93
C VAL A 1103 20.79 -24.68 10.86
N SER A 1104 20.95 -25.89 10.33
CA SER A 1104 21.03 -27.12 11.12
C SER A 1104 22.14 -28.01 10.58
N VAL A 1105 23.23 -28.13 11.34
CA VAL A 1105 24.32 -29.06 11.08
C VAL A 1105 24.27 -30.13 12.16
N GLY A 1106 23.90 -31.35 11.78
CA GLY A 1106 24.06 -32.50 12.67
C GLY A 1106 25.49 -33.04 12.61
N ASP A 1107 25.79 -33.93 13.55
CA ASP A 1107 26.97 -34.79 13.64
C ASP A 1107 27.72 -35.06 12.31
N ALA A 1108 28.85 -34.36 12.13
CA ALA A 1108 29.70 -34.42 10.95
C ALA A 1108 31.11 -33.83 11.20
N THR A 1109 32.13 -34.34 10.51
CA THR A 1109 33.42 -33.62 10.43
C THR A 1109 33.32 -32.43 9.47
N VAL A 1110 33.48 -31.20 9.99
CA VAL A 1110 33.35 -29.93 9.26
C VAL A 1110 34.51 -29.00 9.60
N ASP A 1111 35.23 -28.51 8.58
CA ASP A 1111 36.17 -27.39 8.75
C ASP A 1111 35.39 -26.07 8.89
N ALA A 1112 35.71 -25.30 9.93
CA ALA A 1112 35.11 -23.98 10.16
C ALA A 1112 35.37 -23.03 8.99
N ALA A 1113 34.32 -22.34 8.56
CA ALA A 1113 34.36 -21.23 7.61
C ALA A 1113 33.19 -20.28 7.90
N TRP A 1114 33.45 -18.97 7.84
CA TRP A 1114 32.39 -17.96 7.88
C TRP A 1114 31.42 -18.19 6.71
N SER A 1115 30.14 -18.27 7.04
CA SER A 1115 29.02 -18.54 6.14
C SER A 1115 27.87 -17.62 6.54
N GLU A 1116 27.04 -17.23 5.58
CA GLU A 1116 25.90 -16.34 5.81
C GLU A 1116 24.60 -17.16 5.93
N ALA A 1117 23.71 -16.76 6.84
CA ALA A 1117 22.36 -17.28 6.97
C ALA A 1117 21.35 -16.13 6.94
N THR A 1118 20.44 -16.16 5.98
CA THR A 1118 19.45 -15.09 5.76
C THR A 1118 18.01 -15.58 5.87
N ALA A 1119 17.09 -14.69 6.22
CA ALA A 1119 15.64 -14.93 6.17
C ALA A 1119 14.85 -13.63 6.04
N ALA A 1120 13.72 -13.68 5.31
CA ALA A 1120 12.76 -12.58 5.32
C ALA A 1120 11.86 -12.66 6.57
N VAL A 1121 11.55 -11.51 7.15
CA VAL A 1121 10.65 -11.30 8.29
C VAL A 1121 9.70 -10.15 7.97
N SER A 1122 8.46 -10.22 8.46
CA SER A 1122 7.39 -9.30 8.05
C SER A 1122 7.20 -8.14 9.02
N ALA A 1123 6.63 -7.04 8.52
CA ALA A 1123 6.15 -5.94 9.35
C ALA A 1123 5.18 -6.45 10.44
N GLY A 1124 5.49 -6.17 11.70
CA GLY A 1124 4.79 -6.67 12.89
C GLY A 1124 5.39 -7.93 13.53
N ASP A 1125 6.43 -8.54 12.94
CA ASP A 1125 7.17 -9.64 13.59
C ASP A 1125 8.02 -9.11 14.77
N ASP A 1126 8.23 -9.96 15.78
CA ASP A 1126 9.12 -9.70 16.92
C ASP A 1126 10.29 -10.70 16.88
N VAL A 1127 11.40 -10.30 16.27
CA VAL A 1127 12.46 -11.21 15.84
C VAL A 1127 13.42 -11.54 16.97
N LYS A 1128 13.68 -12.85 17.19
CA LYS A 1128 14.75 -13.34 18.05
C LYS A 1128 15.61 -14.38 17.34
N PHE A 1129 16.88 -14.42 17.69
CA PHE A 1129 17.82 -15.46 17.34
C PHE A 1129 18.15 -16.35 18.53
N ARG A 1130 18.42 -17.62 18.24
CA ARG A 1130 19.01 -18.58 19.17
C ARG A 1130 20.09 -19.37 18.46
N VAL A 1131 21.28 -19.43 19.06
CA VAL A 1131 22.35 -20.34 18.66
C VAL A 1131 22.44 -21.46 19.69
N GLN A 1132 22.47 -22.69 19.21
CA GLN A 1132 22.74 -23.89 20.01
C GLN A 1132 23.92 -24.63 19.40
N VAL A 1133 24.86 -25.06 20.24
CA VAL A 1133 25.99 -25.89 19.84
C VAL A 1133 26.22 -26.93 20.93
N SER A 1134 26.30 -28.19 20.53
CA SER A 1134 26.40 -29.32 21.44
C SER A 1134 27.62 -30.17 21.10
N ASP A 1135 28.39 -30.46 22.14
CA ASP A 1135 29.34 -31.58 22.20
C ASP A 1135 28.67 -32.74 22.92
N GLY A 1136 28.87 -33.95 22.40
CA GLY A 1136 28.27 -35.17 22.89
C GLY A 1136 28.85 -35.69 24.22
N ALA A 1137 28.85 -37.01 24.36
CA ALA A 1137 29.52 -37.73 25.44
C ALA A 1137 30.73 -38.54 24.91
N GLY A 1138 31.09 -38.37 23.63
CA GLY A 1138 32.24 -38.97 22.96
C GLY A 1138 33.58 -38.46 23.49
N PRO A 1139 34.47 -39.33 24.00
CA PRO A 1139 35.82 -38.91 24.41
C PRO A 1139 36.77 -38.75 23.21
N GLY A 1140 36.50 -37.79 22.33
CA GLY A 1140 37.39 -37.54 21.19
C GLY A 1140 37.02 -36.40 20.25
N ASP A 1141 35.86 -35.78 20.44
CA ASP A 1141 35.26 -34.81 19.54
C ASP A 1141 35.75 -33.39 19.85
N LEU A 1142 35.40 -32.43 18.98
CA LEU A 1142 35.70 -31.01 19.18
C LEU A 1142 34.63 -30.17 18.46
N VAL A 1143 33.86 -29.35 19.19
CA VAL A 1143 32.77 -28.54 18.61
C VAL A 1143 32.86 -27.06 19.01
N GLU A 1144 33.03 -26.19 18.02
CA GLU A 1144 33.18 -24.73 18.22
C GLU A 1144 32.28 -23.97 17.24
N ALA A 1145 31.72 -22.84 17.68
CA ALA A 1145 30.84 -22.01 16.87
C ALA A 1145 30.99 -20.51 17.18
N GLY A 1146 30.64 -19.66 16.22
CA GLY A 1146 30.59 -18.22 16.40
C GLY A 1146 29.59 -17.56 15.47
N ILE A 1147 29.14 -16.37 15.85
CA ILE A 1147 28.34 -15.48 15.02
C ILE A 1147 28.96 -14.08 14.98
N ASP A 1148 28.64 -13.37 13.91
CA ASP A 1148 29.12 -12.04 13.59
C ASP A 1148 28.17 -11.32 12.63
N ASP A 1149 28.38 -10.03 12.38
CA ASP A 1149 27.64 -9.22 11.39
C ASP A 1149 26.13 -9.53 11.34
N VAL A 1150 25.46 -9.45 12.50
CA VAL A 1150 24.03 -9.71 12.63
C VAL A 1150 23.26 -8.48 12.17
N THR A 1151 22.48 -8.61 11.10
CA THR A 1151 21.66 -7.52 10.57
C THR A 1151 20.19 -7.90 10.46
N ILE A 1152 19.33 -6.90 10.64
CA ILE A 1152 17.94 -6.90 10.19
C ILE A 1152 17.79 -5.61 9.42
N CYS A 1153 17.68 -5.71 8.10
CA CYS A 1153 17.62 -4.58 7.19
C CYS A 1153 16.26 -4.54 6.51
N PRO A 1154 15.63 -3.38 6.28
CA PRO A 1154 14.46 -3.28 5.42
C PRO A 1154 14.73 -4.00 4.10
N ALA A 1155 13.82 -4.89 3.71
CA ALA A 1155 13.97 -5.70 2.52
C ALA A 1155 14.11 -4.76 1.32
N ALA A 1156 15.16 -4.94 0.52
CA ALA A 1156 15.49 -3.97 -0.51
C ALA A 1156 14.31 -3.83 -1.51
N PRO A 1157 13.76 -2.62 -1.69
CA PRO A 1157 12.48 -2.39 -2.40
C PRO A 1157 12.60 -2.48 -3.92
#